data_AF-A0A9Q2XL48-F1
#
_entry.id   AF-A0A9Q2XL48-F1
#
_cell.length_a   1.000
_cell.length_b   1.000
_cell.length_c   1.000
_cell.angle_alpha   90.00
_cell.angle_beta   90.00
_cell.angle_gamma   90.00
#
_symmetry.space_group_name_H-M   'P 1'
#
loop_
_entity.id
_entity.type
_entity.pdbx_description
1 polymer ?
#
loop_
_entity_poly.entity_id
_entity_poly.type
_entity_poly.pdbx_seq_one_letter_code
_entity_poly.pdbx_strand_id
1 'polypeptide(L)'
;MASPALSPVLPRFGVAAALLGLLSLGGCQMGGPRDSVLPTTGVQPLKGLAQNVSVRRNAMGMPLIESSSFHDALFSLGYVHAGDRIGQMVGMRLLAQGRLAEMAGPDALEVDRFMRAVNLKKSANELYADASPRLKRFFEVYARGVNAYLFRYRDRLPAPLAQSGYRPEYWKPEDSALIFSLYSFSQSVNLQEELAALTLAQKVGADPLAWLLPSYPDEPLAMAEADKLKGLNLGSALPGLAPLAAVSEQLAALNLLGTPASSNWAIGPQRSRSGKSLLASDSQGAWALSPVQIRTTRYQAAGFSLAGLPFVLSGFNGKVAWSSSAAMGDNQDLYLEKLRREGNRVMYEVDGRWQPVQARNETYFVKGSPSRRETLYETRHGTLLTGTQGSLGLALKLPDLKGDKSLDAFFDLSRAQNVERAFDASRTIGAAALNLVFADAGNIGWQVTGRFPNRREGQGLLPSPGADGRYDWDGYADAMLHPYDQDPQQGWLGNANQRSVPKGYGLQLSNSWYYPERAERLAQLAGNGKHDSRSLMAMHNDQTTLFAAKLKAMFEAPGMAQPLKQAIDALPADQKARAREAYTRLMAFDGRLSVQSADAALYELFLQQSTRQTFLDELGPESSPSWQAFVATARLSYSAQADHLLGRDDSPFWDDRNTPAKEDKPAILARSLAAAISAGEAQLGSDRRAWQWGKLHQYRWPVSAPYGLGDTVKRGPLASGGDHTTLNASPYAWGQDFNARLLPSMRMVVDFGLAEPLQGVSSSGQSGNPASAHFADGLDAWFKGRYVSFPMQPQNFERAYGTKRLTLVPGK
;
A
#
# COMPACT_ATOMS: atom_id res chain seq x y z
N MET A 1 -80.27 10.88 32.24
CA MET A 1 -79.34 10.13 31.38
C MET A 1 -77.99 10.83 31.42
N ALA A 2 -76.93 10.03 31.57
CA ALA A 2 -75.49 10.37 31.52
C ALA A 2 -74.88 11.20 32.67
N SER A 3 -74.03 10.52 33.44
CA SER A 3 -72.90 11.00 34.27
C SER A 3 -71.63 11.14 33.38
N PRO A 4 -70.42 11.51 33.87
CA PRO A 4 -70.03 12.34 35.04
C PRO A 4 -68.86 13.33 34.73
N ALA A 5 -68.42 14.16 35.69
CA ALA A 5 -66.99 14.49 35.85
C ALA A 5 -66.68 15.04 37.26
N LEU A 6 -65.76 14.34 37.94
CA LEU A 6 -65.20 14.63 39.26
C LEU A 6 -63.99 15.57 39.16
N SER A 7 -63.79 16.41 40.18
CA SER A 7 -62.47 16.81 40.69
C SER A 7 -62.29 16.15 42.07
N PRO A 8 -61.07 15.74 42.49
CA PRO A 8 -60.28 16.64 43.35
C PRO A 8 -58.73 16.52 43.27
N VAL A 9 -58.07 17.66 43.47
CA VAL A 9 -56.95 17.98 44.42
C VAL A 9 -55.94 16.88 44.87
N LEU A 10 -54.66 17.06 44.43
CA LEU A 10 -53.31 16.87 45.07
C LEU A 10 -52.91 15.51 45.75
N PRO A 11 -51.60 15.12 45.89
CA PRO A 11 -50.41 15.99 46.01
C PRO A 11 -49.16 15.66 45.14
N ARG A 12 -48.43 16.72 44.79
CA ARG A 12 -47.21 16.79 43.97
C ARG A 12 -45.90 16.39 44.67
N PHE A 13 -45.90 15.53 45.68
CA PHE A 13 -44.66 15.22 46.43
C PHE A 13 -44.07 13.81 46.24
N GLY A 14 -44.69 12.93 45.44
CA GLY A 14 -44.14 11.59 45.17
C GLY A 14 -43.19 11.47 43.96
N VAL A 15 -43.27 12.39 43.00
CA VAL A 15 -42.61 12.22 41.68
C VAL A 15 -41.18 12.78 41.66
N ALA A 16 -40.88 13.81 42.46
CA ALA A 16 -39.54 14.39 42.52
C ALA A 16 -38.51 13.45 43.18
N ALA A 17 -38.91 12.69 44.20
CA ALA A 17 -38.02 11.72 44.87
C ALA A 17 -37.74 10.47 44.00
N ALA A 18 -38.71 10.02 43.20
CA ALA A 18 -38.52 8.92 42.27
C ALA A 18 -37.63 9.29 41.07
N LEU A 19 -37.72 10.54 40.57
CA LEU A 19 -36.86 11.04 39.49
C LEU A 19 -35.42 11.32 39.96
N LEU A 20 -35.23 11.81 41.20
CA LEU A 20 -33.89 11.99 41.78
C LEU A 20 -33.21 10.64 42.11
N GLY A 21 -33.98 9.63 42.53
CA GLY A 21 -33.47 8.26 42.73
C GLY A 21 -33.04 7.57 41.43
N LEU A 22 -33.77 7.78 40.33
CA LEU A 22 -33.42 7.26 39.00
C LEU A 22 -32.23 8.03 38.36
N LEU A 23 -32.05 9.31 38.66
CA LEU A 23 -30.88 10.09 38.23
C LEU A 23 -29.62 9.79 39.06
N SER A 24 -29.75 9.39 40.34
CA SER A 24 -28.59 8.98 41.16
C SER A 24 -28.13 7.54 40.89
N LEU A 25 -29.00 6.68 40.34
CA LEU A 25 -28.65 5.29 39.98
C LEU A 25 -28.22 5.12 38.51
N GLY A 26 -28.44 6.12 37.65
CA GLY A 26 -27.87 6.18 36.30
C GLY A 26 -26.44 6.75 36.22
N GLY A 27 -25.89 7.23 37.35
CA GLY A 27 -24.58 7.87 37.43
C GLY A 27 -23.36 6.93 37.50
N CYS A 28 -23.57 5.61 37.47
CA CYS A 28 -22.50 4.62 37.49
C CYS A 28 -22.54 3.78 36.20
N GLN A 29 -21.51 3.95 35.36
CA GLN A 29 -21.14 3.13 34.18
C GLN A 29 -21.51 3.61 32.76
N MET A 30 -21.58 4.91 32.50
CA MET A 30 -21.29 5.40 31.15
C MET A 30 -19.91 6.05 31.14
N GLY A 31 -18.88 5.23 30.95
CA GLY A 31 -17.55 5.74 30.66
C GLY A 31 -17.60 6.61 29.40
N GLY A 32 -17.10 7.84 29.47
CA GLY A 32 -17.13 8.75 28.33
C GLY A 32 -16.22 8.24 27.19
N PRO A 33 -16.34 8.77 25.95
CA PRO A 33 -15.47 8.39 24.83
C PRO A 33 -13.97 8.49 25.14
N ARG A 34 -13.58 9.40 26.06
CA ARG A 34 -12.21 9.57 26.55
C ARG A 34 -11.66 8.36 27.31
N ASP A 35 -12.52 7.50 27.85
CA ASP A 35 -12.09 6.33 28.65
C ASP A 35 -11.50 5.21 27.78
N SER A 36 -11.59 5.34 26.45
CA SER A 36 -10.96 4.43 25.47
C SER A 36 -9.54 4.85 25.07
N VAL A 37 -9.04 5.99 25.56
CA VAL A 37 -7.70 6.52 25.25
C VAL A 37 -6.75 6.21 26.40
N LEU A 38 -5.48 5.90 26.09
CA LEU A 38 -4.45 5.75 27.12
C LEU A 38 -4.21 7.07 27.86
N PRO A 39 -4.03 7.05 29.20
CA PRO A 39 -3.61 8.24 29.94
C PRO A 39 -2.21 8.69 29.49
N THR A 40 -1.99 10.00 29.39
CA THR A 40 -0.68 10.59 29.05
C THR A 40 0.20 10.84 30.28
N THR A 41 -0.39 10.78 31.48
CA THR A 41 0.29 10.98 32.76
C THR A 41 -0.21 10.03 33.83
N GLY A 42 0.60 9.80 34.85
CA GLY A 42 0.21 9.06 36.05
C GLY A 42 1.02 7.78 36.24
N VAL A 43 0.59 6.94 37.17
CA VAL A 43 1.21 5.65 37.46
C VAL A 43 0.21 4.55 37.15
N GLN A 44 0.64 3.54 36.39
CA GLN A 44 -0.21 2.44 35.98
C GLN A 44 0.45 1.08 36.26
N PRO A 45 -0.10 0.29 37.20
CA PRO A 45 0.39 -1.06 37.44
C PRO A 45 -0.04 -2.01 36.32
N LEU A 46 0.93 -2.76 35.78
CA LEU A 46 0.71 -3.76 34.73
C LEU A 46 1.40 -5.08 35.11
N LYS A 47 0.64 -6.18 35.11
CA LYS A 47 1.18 -7.52 35.32
C LYS A 47 2.07 -7.92 34.14
N GLY A 48 3.28 -8.40 34.42
CA GLY A 48 4.24 -8.84 33.41
C GLY A 48 5.43 -7.91 33.18
N LEU A 49 5.42 -6.70 33.77
CA LEU A 49 6.61 -5.84 33.86
C LEU A 49 7.51 -6.30 35.01
N ALA A 50 8.82 -6.30 34.78
CA ALA A 50 9.81 -6.55 35.83
C ALA A 50 10.28 -5.26 36.51
N GLN A 51 10.40 -4.18 35.74
CA GLN A 51 10.84 -2.86 36.20
C GLN A 51 9.90 -1.75 35.71
N ASN A 52 10.08 -0.55 36.25
CA ASN A 52 9.30 0.62 35.83
C ASN A 52 9.69 1.06 34.41
N VAL A 53 8.70 1.49 33.64
CA VAL A 53 8.88 2.07 32.29
C VAL A 53 8.25 3.45 32.25
N SER A 54 8.96 4.42 31.67
CA SER A 54 8.47 5.78 31.44
C SER A 54 8.03 5.92 29.99
N VAL A 55 6.78 6.34 29.77
CA VAL A 55 6.23 6.65 28.45
C VAL A 55 5.90 8.13 28.38
N ARG A 56 6.58 8.87 27.50
CA ARG A 56 6.29 10.28 27.20
C ARG A 56 5.73 10.40 25.80
N ARG A 57 4.95 11.44 25.52
CA ARG A 57 4.41 11.70 24.18
C ARG A 57 4.69 13.13 23.76
N ASN A 58 5.16 13.31 22.53
CA ASN A 58 5.36 14.64 21.97
C ASN A 58 4.02 15.28 21.54
N ALA A 59 4.09 16.49 20.96
CA ALA A 59 2.90 17.24 20.52
C ALA A 59 2.04 16.53 19.46
N MET A 60 2.60 15.57 18.71
CA MET A 60 1.87 14.76 17.72
C MET A 60 1.55 13.35 18.25
N GLY A 61 1.70 13.12 19.55
CA GLY A 61 1.37 11.85 20.19
C GLY A 61 2.44 10.77 20.12
N MET A 62 3.54 10.97 19.38
CA MET A 62 4.60 9.97 19.24
C MET A 62 5.14 9.55 20.63
N PRO A 63 5.14 8.26 20.97
CA PRO A 63 5.65 7.76 22.24
C PRO A 63 7.18 7.63 22.25
N LEU A 64 7.79 8.09 23.34
CA LEU A 64 9.13 7.72 23.80
C LEU A 64 8.97 6.72 24.95
N ILE A 65 9.46 5.51 24.76
CA ILE A 65 9.46 4.41 25.74
C ILE A 65 10.87 4.30 26.33
N GLU A 66 11.01 4.65 27.61
CA GLU A 66 12.26 4.60 28.37
C GLU A 66 12.20 3.47 29.41
N SER A 67 13.13 2.53 29.35
CA SER A 67 13.21 1.40 30.29
C SER A 67 14.66 1.02 30.58
N SER A 68 14.95 0.47 31.75
CA SER A 68 16.27 -0.14 32.02
C SER A 68 16.44 -1.52 31.34
N SER A 69 15.32 -2.14 30.94
CA SER A 69 15.26 -3.49 30.38
C SER A 69 14.61 -3.50 29.00
N PHE A 70 15.26 -4.18 28.05
CA PHE A 70 14.71 -4.39 26.71
C PHE A 70 13.41 -5.21 26.72
N HIS A 71 13.29 -6.16 27.66
CA HIS A 71 12.04 -6.90 27.87
C HIS A 71 10.88 -5.96 28.19
N ASP A 72 11.05 -5.07 29.16
CA ASP A 72 9.98 -4.18 29.60
C ASP A 72 9.67 -3.09 28.56
N ALA A 73 10.67 -2.70 27.76
CA ALA A 73 10.46 -1.83 26.60
C ALA A 73 9.59 -2.49 25.52
N LEU A 74 9.85 -3.76 25.18
CA LEU A 74 9.04 -4.51 24.21
C LEU A 74 7.62 -4.78 24.71
N PHE A 75 7.46 -5.10 26.00
CA PHE A 75 6.15 -5.24 26.61
C PHE A 75 5.39 -3.91 26.50
N SER A 76 6.04 -2.80 26.84
CA SER A 76 5.43 -1.48 26.78
C SER A 76 5.13 -1.04 25.35
N LEU A 77 5.94 -1.45 24.37
CA LEU A 77 5.67 -1.23 22.95
C LEU A 77 4.35 -1.90 22.54
N GLY A 78 4.14 -3.17 22.91
CA GLY A 78 2.87 -3.87 22.65
C GLY A 78 1.68 -3.19 23.32
N TYR A 79 1.84 -2.75 24.57
CA TYR A 79 0.81 -2.02 25.30
C TYR A 79 0.44 -0.67 24.63
N VAL A 80 1.44 0.10 24.19
CA VAL A 80 1.26 1.40 23.54
C VAL A 80 0.70 1.23 22.12
N HIS A 81 1.20 0.28 21.33
CA HIS A 81 0.64 -0.05 20.02
C HIS A 81 -0.84 -0.42 20.13
N ALA A 82 -1.22 -1.25 21.10
CA ALA A 82 -2.62 -1.59 21.31
C ALA A 82 -3.46 -0.36 21.71
N GLY A 83 -2.97 0.47 22.63
CA GLY A 83 -3.67 1.70 23.03
C GLY A 83 -3.89 2.69 21.90
N ASP A 84 -2.94 2.79 20.96
CA ASP A 84 -3.06 3.70 19.83
C ASP A 84 -3.82 3.07 18.66
N ARG A 85 -3.64 1.77 18.39
CA ARG A 85 -3.97 1.13 17.11
C ARG A 85 -4.71 -0.21 17.22
N ILE A 86 -5.37 -0.54 18.34
CA ILE A 86 -6.01 -1.86 18.49
C ILE A 86 -7.02 -2.20 17.37
N GLY A 87 -7.80 -1.23 16.88
CA GLY A 87 -8.75 -1.46 15.78
C GLY A 87 -8.04 -1.91 14.49
N GLN A 88 -6.96 -1.21 14.14
CA GLN A 88 -6.10 -1.57 13.00
C GLN A 88 -5.48 -2.96 13.19
N MET A 89 -4.91 -3.25 14.37
CA MET A 89 -4.29 -4.54 14.67
C MET A 89 -5.27 -5.71 14.55
N VAL A 90 -6.49 -5.55 15.08
CA VAL A 90 -7.54 -6.57 15.01
C VAL A 90 -8.02 -6.73 13.56
N GLY A 91 -8.27 -5.63 12.85
CA GLY A 91 -8.69 -5.65 11.44
C GLY A 91 -7.68 -6.36 10.53
N MET A 92 -6.39 -6.03 10.65
CA MET A 92 -5.33 -6.70 9.88
C MET A 92 -5.20 -8.18 10.26
N ARG A 93 -5.30 -8.54 11.54
CA ARG A 93 -5.28 -9.95 11.98
C ARG A 93 -6.44 -10.72 11.35
N LEU A 94 -7.66 -10.19 11.41
CA LEU A 94 -8.84 -10.85 10.83
C LEU A 94 -8.75 -10.97 9.31
N LEU A 95 -8.29 -9.92 8.63
CA LEU A 95 -8.03 -9.98 7.19
C LEU A 95 -7.03 -11.09 6.85
N ALA A 96 -5.87 -11.11 7.51
CA ALA A 96 -4.83 -12.11 7.25
C ALA A 96 -5.25 -13.55 7.58
N GLN A 97 -6.21 -13.73 8.50
CA GLN A 97 -6.79 -15.03 8.82
C GLN A 97 -7.97 -15.42 7.90
N GLY A 98 -8.48 -14.50 7.08
CA GLY A 98 -9.76 -14.66 6.38
C GLY A 98 -10.91 -14.88 7.37
N ARG A 99 -11.05 -13.94 8.32
CA ARG A 99 -12.07 -13.92 9.40
C ARG A 99 -12.72 -12.53 9.56
N LEU A 100 -12.53 -11.63 8.61
CA LEU A 100 -13.06 -10.27 8.64
C LEU A 100 -14.59 -10.25 8.71
N ALA A 101 -15.29 -11.23 8.11
CA ALA A 101 -16.74 -11.36 8.16
C ALA A 101 -17.30 -11.61 9.57
N GLU A 102 -16.47 -12.09 10.51
CA GLU A 102 -16.83 -12.18 11.93
C GLU A 102 -17.10 -10.81 12.55
N MET A 103 -16.45 -9.76 12.03
CA MET A 103 -16.55 -8.39 12.51
C MET A 103 -17.39 -7.52 11.58
N ALA A 104 -17.16 -7.62 10.28
CA ALA A 104 -17.77 -6.77 9.25
C ALA A 104 -19.07 -7.33 8.66
N GLY A 105 -19.38 -8.62 8.88
CA GLY A 105 -20.59 -9.26 8.37
C GLY A 105 -20.47 -9.80 6.93
N PRO A 106 -21.61 -10.09 6.28
CA PRO A 106 -21.66 -10.84 5.02
C PRO A 106 -20.84 -10.23 3.87
N ASP A 107 -20.74 -8.90 3.80
CA ASP A 107 -20.04 -8.19 2.73
C ASP A 107 -18.52 -8.48 2.72
N ALA A 108 -17.97 -8.99 3.82
CA ALA A 108 -16.56 -9.38 3.91
C ALA A 108 -16.32 -10.89 3.69
N LEU A 109 -17.35 -11.69 3.42
CA LEU A 109 -17.20 -13.14 3.29
C LEU A 109 -16.35 -13.53 2.07
N GLU A 110 -16.48 -12.84 0.95
CA GLU A 110 -15.68 -13.14 -0.24
C GLU A 110 -14.19 -12.80 -0.02
N VAL A 111 -13.92 -11.71 0.71
CA VAL A 111 -12.55 -11.37 1.19
C VAL A 111 -12.02 -12.50 2.08
N ASP A 112 -12.84 -13.03 2.98
CA ASP A 112 -12.43 -14.13 3.87
C ASP A 112 -12.10 -15.40 3.11
N ARG A 113 -12.91 -15.76 2.11
CA ARG A 113 -12.65 -16.92 1.25
C ARG A 113 -11.34 -16.76 0.50
N PHE A 114 -11.12 -15.60 -0.10
CA PHE A 114 -9.88 -15.28 -0.80
C PHE A 114 -8.67 -15.41 0.15
N MET A 115 -8.69 -14.73 1.30
CA MET A 115 -7.57 -14.76 2.25
C MET A 115 -7.36 -16.14 2.89
N ARG A 116 -8.41 -16.95 3.06
CA ARG A 116 -8.30 -18.34 3.54
C ARG A 116 -7.64 -19.26 2.51
N ALA A 117 -7.86 -19.01 1.22
CA ALA A 117 -7.17 -19.69 0.14
C ALA A 117 -5.70 -19.25 0.03
N VAL A 118 -5.39 -17.95 0.15
CA VAL A 118 -4.01 -17.43 0.25
C VAL A 118 -3.25 -18.06 1.42
N ASN A 119 -3.94 -18.28 2.55
CA ASN A 119 -3.44 -19.02 3.72
C ASN A 119 -2.15 -18.45 4.35
N LEU A 120 -2.11 -17.13 4.57
CA LEU A 120 -0.98 -16.45 5.22
C LEU A 120 -0.67 -16.98 6.64
N LYS A 121 -1.63 -17.66 7.28
CA LYS A 121 -1.42 -18.34 8.56
C LYS A 121 -0.37 -19.45 8.44
N LYS A 122 -0.33 -20.18 7.33
CA LYS A 122 0.73 -21.17 7.06
C LYS A 122 2.10 -20.50 7.02
N SER A 123 2.24 -19.46 6.21
CA SER A 123 3.48 -18.67 6.07
C SER A 123 3.95 -18.08 7.42
N ALA A 124 3.02 -17.55 8.21
CA ALA A 124 3.31 -16.99 9.54
C ALA A 124 3.80 -18.06 10.53
N ASN A 125 3.20 -19.25 10.50
CA ASN A 125 3.62 -20.36 11.34
C ASN A 125 5.01 -20.87 10.97
N GLU A 126 5.33 -20.97 9.68
CA GLU A 126 6.67 -21.35 9.19
C GLU A 126 7.73 -20.34 9.66
N LEU A 127 7.49 -19.04 9.42
CA LEU A 127 8.38 -17.96 9.86
C LEU A 127 8.58 -17.96 11.38
N TYR A 128 7.51 -18.09 12.15
CA TYR A 128 7.60 -18.09 13.60
C TYR A 128 8.27 -19.36 14.13
N ALA A 129 7.99 -20.53 13.54
CA ALA A 129 8.60 -21.79 13.94
C ALA A 129 10.12 -21.77 13.74
N ASP A 130 10.60 -21.15 12.66
CA ASP A 130 12.03 -21.07 12.33
C ASP A 130 12.74 -19.84 12.90
N ALA A 131 12.02 -18.91 13.53
CA ALA A 131 12.59 -17.78 14.26
C ALA A 131 13.49 -18.25 15.41
N SER A 132 14.55 -17.48 15.72
CA SER A 132 15.45 -17.81 16.83
C SER A 132 14.72 -17.85 18.19
N PRO A 133 15.20 -18.63 19.17
CA PRO A 133 14.61 -18.64 20.52
C PRO A 133 14.52 -17.25 21.16
N ARG A 134 15.51 -16.40 20.86
CA ARG A 134 15.54 -15.00 21.29
C ARG A 134 14.37 -14.22 20.70
N LEU A 135 14.12 -14.36 19.40
CA LEU A 135 13.06 -13.61 18.73
C LEU A 135 11.67 -14.10 19.12
N LYS A 136 11.47 -15.43 19.25
CA LYS A 136 10.23 -16.00 19.81
C LYS A 136 9.90 -15.36 21.16
N ARG A 137 10.91 -15.25 22.03
CA ARG A 137 10.73 -14.57 23.32
C ARG A 137 10.32 -13.10 23.17
N PHE A 138 10.86 -12.37 22.20
CA PHE A 138 10.46 -10.97 21.97
C PHE A 138 9.01 -10.85 21.52
N PHE A 139 8.55 -11.75 20.65
CA PHE A 139 7.17 -11.79 20.19
C PHE A 139 6.20 -12.14 21.33
N GLU A 140 6.57 -13.10 22.20
CA GLU A 140 5.83 -13.39 23.45
C GLU A 140 5.70 -12.19 24.37
N VAL A 141 6.81 -11.47 24.59
CA VAL A 141 6.85 -10.30 25.48
C VAL A 141 5.97 -9.17 24.94
N TYR A 142 6.08 -8.89 23.64
CA TYR A 142 5.23 -7.93 22.95
C TYR A 142 3.75 -8.31 23.05
N ALA A 143 3.41 -9.56 22.75
CA ALA A 143 2.04 -10.08 22.83
C ALA A 143 1.44 -9.92 24.24
N ARG A 144 2.22 -10.18 25.30
CA ARG A 144 1.78 -9.94 26.69
C ARG A 144 1.48 -8.47 26.96
N GLY A 145 2.23 -7.54 26.36
CA GLY A 145 1.95 -6.11 26.40
C GLY A 145 0.61 -5.74 25.76
N VAL A 146 0.36 -6.25 24.55
CA VAL A 146 -0.94 -6.10 23.87
C VAL A 146 -2.08 -6.67 24.72
N ASN A 147 -1.86 -7.83 25.34
CA ASN A 147 -2.85 -8.49 26.18
C ASN A 147 -3.11 -7.76 27.49
N ALA A 148 -2.12 -7.06 28.05
CA ALA A 148 -2.32 -6.20 29.21
C ALA A 148 -3.24 -5.01 28.89
N TYR A 149 -3.14 -4.45 27.67
CA TYR A 149 -4.10 -3.46 27.19
C TYR A 149 -5.50 -4.07 27.02
N LEU A 150 -5.61 -5.19 26.28
CA LEU A 150 -6.89 -5.86 26.04
C LEU A 150 -7.60 -6.24 27.34
N PHE A 151 -6.86 -6.75 28.33
CA PHE A 151 -7.43 -7.08 29.65
C PHE A 151 -8.07 -5.86 30.32
N ARG A 152 -7.39 -4.71 30.27
CA ARG A 152 -7.82 -3.48 30.94
C ARG A 152 -8.92 -2.72 30.19
N TYR A 153 -8.88 -2.74 28.86
CA TYR A 153 -9.74 -1.94 27.98
C TYR A 153 -10.80 -2.76 27.24
N ARG A 154 -10.99 -4.05 27.56
CA ARG A 154 -12.00 -4.92 26.93
C ARG A 154 -13.42 -4.34 26.93
N ASP A 155 -13.77 -3.56 27.95
CA ASP A 155 -15.08 -2.93 28.13
C ASP A 155 -15.07 -1.44 27.71
N ARG A 156 -13.95 -0.95 27.16
CA ARG A 156 -13.68 0.45 26.79
C ARG A 156 -12.94 0.54 25.46
N LEU A 157 -13.31 -0.31 24.51
CA LEU A 157 -12.67 -0.34 23.19
C LEU A 157 -12.97 0.96 22.41
N PRO A 158 -12.10 1.36 21.47
CA PRO A 158 -12.39 2.47 20.56
C PRO A 158 -13.74 2.29 19.86
N ALA A 159 -14.45 3.39 19.62
CA ALA A 159 -15.85 3.36 19.18
C ALA A 159 -16.12 2.49 17.94
N PRO A 160 -15.34 2.53 16.84
CA PRO A 160 -15.58 1.66 15.68
C PRO A 160 -15.54 0.16 16.03
N LEU A 161 -14.56 -0.25 16.85
CA LEU A 161 -14.42 -1.64 17.27
C LEU A 161 -15.51 -2.04 18.26
N ALA A 162 -15.85 -1.19 19.23
CA ALA A 162 -16.94 -1.44 20.16
C ALA A 162 -18.30 -1.59 19.45
N GLN A 163 -18.59 -0.71 18.48
CA GLN A 163 -19.82 -0.73 17.68
C GLN A 163 -19.92 -1.94 16.75
N SER A 164 -18.78 -2.50 16.32
CA SER A 164 -18.77 -3.75 15.57
C SER A 164 -19.35 -4.92 16.37
N GLY A 165 -19.38 -4.86 17.71
CA GLY A 165 -19.79 -5.96 18.58
C GLY A 165 -18.78 -7.13 18.63
N TYR A 166 -17.70 -7.07 17.86
CA TYR A 166 -16.64 -8.06 17.89
C TYR A 166 -15.79 -7.92 19.16
N ARG A 167 -15.53 -9.05 19.84
CA ARG A 167 -14.69 -9.09 21.03
C ARG A 167 -13.30 -9.63 20.67
N PRO A 168 -12.25 -8.79 20.67
CA PRO A 168 -10.93 -9.25 20.31
C PRO A 168 -10.41 -10.36 21.22
N GLU A 169 -9.96 -11.45 20.61
CA GLU A 169 -9.16 -12.47 21.29
C GLU A 169 -7.81 -11.90 21.73
N TYR A 170 -7.23 -12.44 22.81
CA TYR A 170 -5.86 -12.14 23.18
C TYR A 170 -4.90 -12.39 22.03
N TRP A 171 -3.95 -11.47 21.88
CA TRP A 171 -2.87 -11.50 20.90
C TRP A 171 -1.90 -12.64 21.19
N LYS A 172 -1.64 -13.44 20.18
CA LYS A 172 -0.62 -14.50 20.22
C LYS A 172 0.69 -14.01 19.58
N PRO A 173 1.85 -14.56 19.96
CA PRO A 173 3.11 -14.26 19.27
C PRO A 173 3.01 -14.44 17.75
N GLU A 174 2.34 -15.51 17.31
CA GLU A 174 2.13 -15.83 15.90
C GLU A 174 1.28 -14.79 15.18
N ASP A 175 0.41 -14.04 15.88
CA ASP A 175 -0.36 -12.96 15.27
C ASP A 175 0.59 -11.85 14.77
N SER A 176 1.72 -11.60 15.44
CA SER A 176 2.74 -10.66 14.97
C SER A 176 3.45 -11.17 13.71
N ALA A 177 3.77 -12.47 13.64
CA ALA A 177 4.32 -13.07 12.43
C ALA A 177 3.30 -13.03 11.28
N LEU A 178 2.01 -13.15 11.59
CA LEU A 178 0.93 -13.04 10.62
C LEU A 178 0.78 -11.63 10.05
N ILE A 179 0.89 -10.59 10.89
CA ILE A 179 0.94 -9.20 10.39
C ILE A 179 2.13 -9.00 9.46
N PHE A 180 3.29 -9.61 9.77
CA PHE A 180 4.46 -9.54 8.90
C PHE A 180 4.24 -10.27 7.56
N SER A 181 3.59 -11.44 7.57
CA SER A 181 3.23 -12.17 6.35
C SER A 181 2.25 -11.37 5.49
N LEU A 182 1.26 -10.69 6.11
CA LEU A 182 0.33 -9.81 5.39
C LEU A 182 1.06 -8.60 4.77
N TYR A 183 1.95 -7.96 5.53
CA TYR A 183 2.81 -6.88 5.00
C TYR A 183 3.63 -7.38 3.80
N SER A 184 4.28 -8.54 3.93
CA SER A 184 5.14 -9.11 2.89
C SER A 184 4.37 -9.49 1.63
N PHE A 185 3.19 -10.11 1.79
CA PHE A 185 2.28 -10.47 0.69
C PHE A 185 1.84 -9.25 -0.11
N SER A 186 1.64 -8.10 0.56
CA SER A 186 1.22 -6.86 -0.10
C SER A 186 2.30 -6.13 -0.90
N GLN A 187 3.57 -6.55 -0.80
CA GLN A 187 4.70 -5.89 -1.48
C GLN A 187 4.80 -6.25 -2.98
N SER A 188 3.96 -7.17 -3.45
CA SER A 188 3.90 -7.61 -4.85
C SER A 188 2.57 -7.19 -5.49
N VAL A 189 2.56 -7.14 -6.82
CA VAL A 189 1.40 -6.70 -7.62
C VAL A 189 0.90 -7.77 -8.61
N ASN A 190 1.66 -8.85 -8.78
CA ASN A 190 1.50 -9.86 -9.83
C ASN A 190 0.14 -10.53 -9.81
N LEU A 191 -0.34 -10.97 -8.63
CA LEU A 191 -1.67 -11.57 -8.50
C LEU A 191 -2.79 -10.66 -9.03
N GLN A 192 -2.73 -9.37 -8.71
CA GLN A 192 -3.72 -8.39 -9.14
C GLN A 192 -3.66 -8.16 -10.65
N GLU A 193 -2.44 -8.05 -11.20
CA GLU A 193 -2.22 -7.85 -12.63
C GLU A 193 -2.63 -9.08 -13.45
N GLU A 194 -2.31 -10.29 -13.00
CA GLU A 194 -2.71 -11.52 -13.68
C GLU A 194 -4.24 -11.73 -13.68
N LEU A 195 -4.93 -11.39 -12.58
CA LEU A 195 -6.40 -11.41 -12.52
C LEU A 195 -7.03 -10.36 -13.45
N ALA A 196 -6.47 -9.15 -13.47
CA ALA A 196 -6.91 -8.10 -14.38
C ALA A 196 -6.69 -8.52 -15.84
N ALA A 197 -5.54 -9.13 -16.14
CA ALA A 197 -5.22 -9.60 -17.47
C ALA A 197 -6.14 -10.73 -17.94
N LEU A 198 -6.55 -11.67 -17.07
CA LEU A 198 -7.57 -12.67 -17.41
C LEU A 198 -8.94 -12.02 -17.70
N THR A 199 -9.28 -10.96 -16.97
CA THR A 199 -10.53 -10.20 -17.18
C THR A 199 -10.51 -9.46 -18.52
N LEU A 200 -9.36 -8.89 -18.89
CA LEU A 200 -9.14 -8.29 -20.21
C LEU A 200 -9.16 -9.34 -21.31
N ALA A 201 -8.50 -10.49 -21.12
CA ALA A 201 -8.46 -11.59 -22.07
C ALA A 201 -9.86 -12.13 -22.39
N GLN A 202 -10.76 -12.20 -21.40
CA GLN A 202 -12.17 -12.54 -21.62
C GLN A 202 -12.88 -11.58 -22.57
N LYS A 203 -12.47 -10.31 -22.60
CA LYS A 203 -13.08 -9.27 -23.43
C LYS A 203 -12.45 -9.17 -24.82
N VAL A 204 -11.12 -9.16 -24.92
CA VAL A 204 -10.41 -8.85 -26.17
C VAL A 204 -9.71 -10.06 -26.81
N GLY A 205 -9.62 -11.20 -26.12
CA GLY A 205 -8.87 -12.36 -26.58
C GLY A 205 -7.36 -12.21 -26.37
N ALA A 206 -6.58 -13.22 -26.78
CA ALA A 206 -5.14 -13.30 -26.50
C ALA A 206 -4.30 -12.28 -27.29
N ASP A 207 -4.51 -12.14 -28.61
CA ASP A 207 -3.62 -11.30 -29.43
C ASP A 207 -3.69 -9.80 -29.04
N PRO A 208 -4.87 -9.18 -28.84
CA PRO A 208 -4.93 -7.79 -28.41
C PRO A 208 -4.52 -7.59 -26.95
N LEU A 209 -4.62 -8.63 -26.10
CA LEU A 209 -4.27 -8.54 -24.68
C LEU A 209 -2.82 -8.11 -24.48
N ALA A 210 -1.88 -8.58 -25.30
CA ALA A 210 -0.46 -8.29 -25.14
C ALA A 210 -0.15 -6.78 -25.15
N TRP A 211 -0.98 -5.97 -25.82
CA TRP A 211 -0.88 -4.51 -25.86
C TRP A 211 -1.43 -3.82 -24.60
N LEU A 212 -2.23 -4.53 -23.80
CA LEU A 212 -2.86 -4.00 -22.59
C LEU A 212 -2.12 -4.41 -21.31
N LEU A 213 -1.12 -5.30 -21.42
CA LEU A 213 -0.29 -5.73 -20.29
C LEU A 213 0.73 -4.64 -19.91
N PRO A 214 1.18 -4.60 -18.65
CA PRO A 214 2.32 -3.79 -18.26
C PRO A 214 3.56 -4.20 -19.08
N SER A 215 4.19 -3.24 -19.74
CA SER A 215 5.46 -3.43 -20.45
C SER A 215 6.33 -2.20 -20.25
N TYR A 216 7.50 -2.37 -19.63
CA TYR A 216 8.41 -1.24 -19.40
C TYR A 216 8.84 -0.61 -20.74
N PRO A 217 9.16 0.70 -20.82
CA PRO A 217 9.28 1.41 -22.11
C PRO A 217 10.22 0.81 -23.15
N ASP A 218 11.26 0.09 -22.72
CA ASP A 218 12.25 -0.53 -23.60
C ASP A 218 12.06 -2.05 -23.77
N GLU A 219 10.96 -2.62 -23.29
CA GLU A 219 10.61 -4.03 -23.42
C GLU A 219 9.67 -4.29 -24.62
N PRO A 220 9.83 -5.44 -25.30
CA PRO A 220 8.86 -5.86 -26.31
C PRO A 220 7.53 -6.23 -25.64
N LEU A 221 6.46 -6.25 -26.45
CA LEU A 221 5.19 -6.82 -26.00
C LEU A 221 5.35 -8.32 -25.73
N ALA A 222 4.77 -8.79 -24.63
CA ALA A 222 4.87 -10.18 -24.19
C ALA A 222 3.89 -11.10 -24.95
N MET A 223 4.02 -11.17 -26.28
CA MET A 223 3.14 -11.99 -27.14
C MET A 223 3.15 -13.47 -26.73
N ALA A 224 4.32 -14.02 -26.43
CA ALA A 224 4.46 -15.41 -25.98
C ALA A 224 3.74 -15.69 -24.65
N GLU A 225 3.64 -14.69 -23.77
CA GLU A 225 2.85 -14.85 -22.54
C GLU A 225 1.35 -14.89 -22.88
N ALA A 226 0.88 -14.01 -23.76
CA ALA A 226 -0.52 -13.97 -24.18
C ALA A 226 -0.95 -15.25 -24.91
N ASP A 227 -0.04 -15.88 -25.65
CA ASP A 227 -0.27 -17.14 -26.36
C ASP A 227 -0.72 -18.29 -25.44
N LYS A 228 -0.36 -18.25 -24.14
CA LYS A 228 -0.83 -19.22 -23.14
C LYS A 228 -2.36 -19.29 -23.03
N LEU A 229 -3.06 -18.21 -23.39
CA LEU A 229 -4.52 -18.11 -23.31
C LEU A 229 -5.22 -18.41 -24.65
N LYS A 230 -4.48 -18.67 -25.74
CA LYS A 230 -5.06 -18.93 -27.06
C LYS A 230 -5.98 -20.16 -27.05
N GLY A 231 -7.15 -19.99 -27.65
CA GLY A 231 -8.15 -21.06 -27.76
C GLY A 231 -8.91 -21.37 -26.46
N LEU A 232 -8.63 -20.68 -25.35
CA LEU A 232 -9.38 -20.87 -24.10
C LEU A 232 -10.64 -19.99 -24.08
N ASN A 233 -11.79 -20.61 -23.80
CA ASN A 233 -13.01 -19.87 -23.48
C ASN A 233 -13.06 -19.61 -21.97
N LEU A 234 -12.37 -18.55 -21.53
CA LEU A 234 -12.26 -18.20 -20.12
C LEU A 234 -13.62 -17.94 -19.44
N GLY A 235 -14.64 -17.49 -20.19
CA GLY A 235 -15.97 -17.21 -19.63
C GLY A 235 -16.70 -18.47 -19.16
N SER A 236 -16.63 -19.56 -19.93
CA SER A 236 -17.25 -20.84 -19.55
C SER A 236 -16.30 -21.74 -18.74
N ALA A 237 -15.01 -21.70 -19.04
CA ALA A 237 -14.03 -22.56 -18.38
C ALA A 237 -13.68 -22.11 -16.96
N LEU A 238 -13.80 -20.81 -16.65
CA LEU A 238 -13.38 -20.21 -15.39
C LEU A 238 -14.48 -19.31 -14.76
N PRO A 239 -15.64 -19.88 -14.38
CA PRO A 239 -16.80 -19.12 -13.90
C PRO A 239 -16.53 -18.35 -12.58
N GLY A 240 -15.49 -18.72 -11.83
CA GLY A 240 -15.10 -18.05 -10.58
C GLY A 240 -14.25 -16.78 -10.77
N LEU A 241 -13.90 -16.39 -12.01
CA LEU A 241 -13.00 -15.26 -12.23
C LEU A 241 -13.62 -13.91 -11.82
N ALA A 242 -14.84 -13.61 -12.28
CA ALA A 242 -15.49 -12.32 -12.00
C ALA A 242 -15.62 -11.99 -10.50
N PRO A 243 -16.13 -12.88 -9.62
CA PRO A 243 -16.18 -12.59 -8.19
C PRO A 243 -14.79 -12.48 -7.57
N LEU A 244 -13.81 -13.26 -8.03
CA LEU A 244 -12.42 -13.17 -7.55
C LEU A 244 -11.77 -11.84 -7.93
N ALA A 245 -11.94 -11.38 -9.17
CA ALA A 245 -11.45 -10.10 -9.65
C ALA A 245 -12.07 -8.94 -8.84
N ALA A 246 -13.38 -8.99 -8.58
CA ALA A 246 -14.08 -7.99 -7.76
C ALA A 246 -13.53 -7.90 -6.32
N VAL A 247 -13.19 -9.04 -5.69
CA VAL A 247 -12.56 -9.07 -4.37
C VAL A 247 -11.15 -8.46 -4.41
N SER A 248 -10.36 -8.83 -5.42
CA SER A 248 -9.02 -8.26 -5.61
C SER A 248 -9.07 -6.74 -5.77
N GLU A 249 -9.99 -6.25 -6.60
CA GLU A 249 -10.22 -4.81 -6.80
C GLU A 249 -10.71 -4.12 -5.53
N GLN A 250 -11.60 -4.75 -4.75
CA GLN A 250 -12.06 -4.22 -3.47
C GLN A 250 -10.88 -4.02 -2.49
N LEU A 251 -9.97 -5.01 -2.40
CA LEU A 251 -8.79 -4.92 -1.54
C LEU A 251 -7.77 -3.89 -2.05
N ALA A 252 -7.55 -3.82 -3.37
CA ALA A 252 -6.68 -2.83 -3.99
C ALA A 252 -7.23 -1.39 -3.85
N ALA A 253 -8.55 -1.20 -3.92
CA ALA A 253 -9.20 0.09 -3.69
C ALA A 253 -8.99 0.59 -2.25
N LEU A 254 -8.90 -0.34 -1.29
CA LEU A 254 -8.54 -0.05 0.11
C LEU A 254 -7.02 0.05 0.34
N ASN A 255 -6.20 -0.06 -0.72
CA ASN A 255 -4.74 -0.04 -0.65
C ASN A 255 -4.18 -1.14 0.28
N LEU A 256 -4.86 -2.30 0.34
CA LEU A 256 -4.49 -3.46 1.16
C LEU A 256 -3.65 -4.48 0.39
N LEU A 257 -3.69 -4.45 -0.94
CA LEU A 257 -2.87 -5.24 -1.85
C LEU A 257 -2.25 -4.33 -2.90
N GLY A 258 -0.94 -4.47 -3.15
CA GLY A 258 -0.26 -3.75 -4.22
C GLY A 258 -0.31 -2.23 -4.07
N THR A 259 0.62 -1.68 -3.28
CA THR A 259 0.75 -0.22 -3.10
C THR A 259 2.11 0.24 -3.57
N PRO A 260 2.29 0.46 -4.89
CA PRO A 260 3.48 1.12 -5.40
C PRO A 260 3.49 2.59 -4.95
N ALA A 261 4.50 3.35 -5.38
CA ALA A 261 4.65 4.78 -5.10
C ALA A 261 5.30 5.16 -3.75
N SER A 262 6.11 4.27 -3.18
CA SER A 262 7.08 4.64 -2.14
C SER A 262 8.42 5.06 -2.76
N SER A 263 9.23 5.82 -2.02
CA SER A 263 10.57 6.22 -2.45
C SER A 263 11.55 6.18 -1.28
N ASN A 264 12.78 5.77 -1.52
CA ASN A 264 13.86 5.86 -0.56
C ASN A 264 15.20 6.12 -1.25
N TRP A 265 16.02 6.98 -0.65
CA TRP A 265 17.33 7.33 -1.20
C TRP A 265 18.32 7.75 -0.13
N ALA A 266 19.59 7.66 -0.47
CA ALA A 266 20.70 8.07 0.37
C ALA A 266 21.69 8.92 -0.44
N ILE A 267 22.24 9.94 0.21
CA ILE A 267 23.26 10.84 -0.36
C ILE A 267 24.55 10.59 0.41
N GLY A 268 25.64 10.30 -0.31
CA GLY A 268 26.95 10.08 0.28
C GLY A 268 27.63 11.39 0.75
N PRO A 269 28.67 11.30 1.61
CA PRO A 269 29.39 12.45 2.14
C PRO A 269 29.87 13.48 1.10
N GLN A 270 30.29 13.02 -0.07
CA GLN A 270 30.79 13.84 -1.17
C GLN A 270 29.73 14.81 -1.74
N ARG A 271 28.45 14.47 -1.58
CA ARG A 271 27.31 15.27 -2.03
C ARG A 271 26.54 15.94 -0.91
N SER A 272 26.94 15.78 0.34
CA SER A 272 26.31 16.50 1.45
C SER A 272 27.07 17.79 1.79
N ARG A 273 26.35 18.74 2.39
CA ARG A 273 26.92 20.00 2.87
C ARG A 273 27.79 19.80 4.11
N SER A 274 27.47 18.82 4.93
CA SER A 274 28.16 18.50 6.19
C SER A 274 29.36 17.57 6.01
N GLY A 275 29.52 16.93 4.84
CA GLY A 275 30.51 15.87 4.65
C GLY A 275 30.15 14.57 5.38
N LYS A 276 28.87 14.37 5.73
CA LYS A 276 28.29 13.14 6.29
C LYS A 276 27.12 12.66 5.45
N SER A 277 26.84 11.36 5.44
CA SER A 277 25.75 10.82 4.63
C SER A 277 24.39 11.40 5.04
N LEU A 278 23.41 11.27 4.15
CA LEU A 278 22.01 11.58 4.40
C LEU A 278 21.13 10.42 3.92
N LEU A 279 19.98 10.21 4.55
CA LEU A 279 18.97 9.26 4.09
C LEU A 279 17.59 9.92 4.13
N ALA A 280 16.78 9.70 3.11
CA ALA A 280 15.38 10.11 3.08
C ALA A 280 14.49 9.00 2.54
N SER A 281 13.25 8.97 3.02
CA SER A 281 12.25 8.01 2.54
C SER A 281 10.84 8.52 2.75
N ASP A 282 9.96 8.13 1.84
CA ASP A 282 8.53 8.18 2.01
C ASP A 282 7.91 6.81 1.71
N SER A 283 6.84 6.47 2.44
CA SER A 283 6.17 5.18 2.23
C SER A 283 4.68 5.37 2.04
N GLN A 284 4.16 4.85 0.93
CA GLN A 284 2.73 4.72 0.69
C GLN A 284 2.24 3.34 1.17
N GLY A 285 1.01 3.31 1.69
CA GLY A 285 0.34 2.07 2.10
C GLY A 285 -0.71 2.31 3.17
N ALA A 286 -1.77 1.48 3.20
CA ALA A 286 -2.81 1.50 4.24
C ALA A 286 -2.31 1.06 5.64
N TRP A 287 -1.02 0.78 5.77
CA TRP A 287 -0.36 0.32 7.00
C TRP A 287 -0.30 1.37 8.11
N ALA A 288 -0.57 2.64 7.79
CA ALA A 288 -0.64 3.75 8.75
C ALA A 288 0.48 3.69 9.79
N LEU A 289 1.74 3.68 9.34
CA LEU A 289 2.90 3.43 10.20
C LEU A 289 2.97 4.45 11.35
N SER A 290 3.17 3.93 12.56
CA SER A 290 3.16 4.69 13.80
C SER A 290 4.58 5.10 14.18
N PRO A 291 4.88 6.40 14.35
CA PRO A 291 6.17 6.80 14.86
C PRO A 291 6.36 6.34 16.30
N VAL A 292 7.55 5.88 16.65
CA VAL A 292 7.91 5.42 18.00
C VAL A 292 9.40 5.63 18.27
N GLN A 293 9.72 5.93 19.52
CA GLN A 293 11.08 5.92 20.01
C GLN A 293 11.22 4.99 21.22
N ILE A 294 12.21 4.11 21.18
CA ILE A 294 12.52 3.15 22.23
C ILE A 294 13.93 3.42 22.71
N ARG A 295 14.10 3.55 24.02
CA ARG A 295 15.41 3.68 24.66
C ARG A 295 15.53 2.76 25.86
N THR A 296 16.62 2.01 25.87
CA THR A 296 17.08 1.24 27.01
C THR A 296 18.59 1.38 27.19
N THR A 297 19.13 0.80 28.26
CA THR A 297 20.57 0.81 28.53
C THR A 297 21.42 0.23 27.39
N ARG A 298 20.89 -0.74 26.63
CA ARG A 298 21.65 -1.47 25.59
C ARG A 298 21.02 -1.42 24.19
N TYR A 299 19.91 -0.70 24.03
CA TYR A 299 19.20 -0.61 22.77
C TYR A 299 18.54 0.75 22.64
N GLN A 300 18.70 1.40 21.50
CA GLN A 300 17.99 2.63 21.16
C GLN A 300 17.62 2.59 19.69
N ALA A 301 16.35 2.90 19.39
CA ALA A 301 15.87 3.06 18.02
C ALA A 301 14.68 4.01 18.00
N ALA A 302 14.60 4.80 16.94
CA ALA A 302 13.52 5.73 16.69
C ALA A 302 13.12 5.66 15.21
N GLY A 303 11.84 5.80 14.90
CA GLY A 303 11.36 5.72 13.52
C GLY A 303 9.90 5.32 13.46
N PHE A 304 9.53 4.56 12.44
CA PHE A 304 8.17 4.15 12.15
C PHE A 304 8.02 2.62 12.29
N SER A 305 7.05 2.20 13.10
CA SER A 305 6.67 0.80 13.30
C SER A 305 5.28 0.51 12.71
N LEU A 306 5.07 -0.74 12.31
CA LEU A 306 3.72 -1.25 12.05
C LEU A 306 3.16 -1.81 13.35
N ALA A 307 2.03 -1.25 13.83
CA ALA A 307 1.38 -1.76 15.03
C ALA A 307 0.98 -3.23 14.84
N GLY A 308 1.45 -4.09 15.74
CA GLY A 308 1.41 -5.55 15.57
C GLY A 308 2.79 -6.19 15.44
N LEU A 309 3.82 -5.42 15.05
CA LEU A 309 5.21 -5.89 14.97
C LEU A 309 6.06 -5.37 16.14
N PRO A 310 6.98 -6.20 16.70
CA PRO A 310 7.83 -5.82 17.84
C PRO A 310 9.13 -5.11 17.44
N PHE A 311 9.18 -4.47 16.27
CA PHE A 311 10.38 -3.78 15.77
C PHE A 311 10.04 -2.53 14.95
N VAL A 312 11.05 -1.67 14.76
CA VAL A 312 10.99 -0.45 13.94
C VAL A 312 11.28 -0.85 12.48
N LEU A 313 10.34 -0.59 11.57
CA LEU A 313 10.42 -1.03 10.17
C LEU A 313 11.32 -0.10 9.34
N SER A 314 11.25 1.21 9.60
CA SER A 314 12.15 2.22 9.02
C SER A 314 12.52 3.21 10.11
N GLY A 315 13.80 3.53 10.25
CA GLY A 315 14.24 4.33 11.38
C GLY A 315 15.74 4.54 11.48
N PHE A 316 16.17 4.93 12.67
CA PHE A 316 17.54 5.23 13.04
C PHE A 316 17.82 4.70 14.44
N ASN A 317 18.96 4.03 14.62
CA ASN A 317 19.36 3.46 15.92
C ASN A 317 20.46 4.26 16.64
N GLY A 318 20.82 5.43 16.12
CA GLY A 318 21.91 6.25 16.62
C GLY A 318 23.22 6.07 15.83
N LYS A 319 23.28 5.06 14.94
CA LYS A 319 24.47 4.73 14.13
C LYS A 319 24.12 4.46 12.67
N VAL A 320 23.04 3.73 12.43
CA VAL A 320 22.56 3.35 11.10
C VAL A 320 21.12 3.80 10.94
N ALA A 321 20.84 4.41 9.80
CA ALA A 321 19.49 4.68 9.31
C ALA A 321 19.10 3.64 8.26
N TRP A 322 17.85 3.21 8.24
CA TRP A 322 17.33 2.26 7.26
C TRP A 322 15.90 2.58 6.87
N SER A 323 15.56 2.26 5.62
CA SER A 323 14.20 2.35 5.09
C SER A 323 14.01 1.29 4.00
N SER A 324 12.74 0.98 3.71
CA SER A 324 12.38 0.03 2.67
C SER A 324 11.31 0.60 1.75
N SER A 325 11.38 0.26 0.46
CA SER A 325 10.29 0.36 -0.49
C SER A 325 10.08 -0.99 -1.18
N ALA A 326 8.93 -1.23 -1.82
CA ALA A 326 8.72 -2.46 -2.58
C ALA A 326 9.77 -2.60 -3.70
N ALA A 327 10.35 -3.80 -3.84
CA ALA A 327 11.21 -4.12 -4.98
C ALA A 327 10.42 -4.29 -6.29
N MET A 328 9.09 -4.27 -6.19
CA MET A 328 8.17 -4.72 -7.23
C MET A 328 8.42 -6.17 -7.63
N GLY A 329 8.94 -6.98 -6.70
CA GLY A 329 9.41 -8.33 -6.99
C GLY A 329 8.27 -9.27 -7.35
N ASP A 330 8.45 -9.97 -8.46
CA ASP A 330 7.55 -11.01 -8.92
C ASP A 330 7.87 -12.33 -8.22
N ASN A 331 7.12 -12.58 -7.15
CA ASN A 331 7.21 -13.78 -6.33
C ASN A 331 5.84 -14.46 -6.16
N GLN A 332 4.86 -14.13 -6.99
CA GLN A 332 3.51 -14.70 -6.95
C GLN A 332 3.14 -15.09 -8.38
N ASP A 333 2.72 -16.33 -8.59
CA ASP A 333 2.20 -16.79 -9.89
C ASP A 333 0.81 -17.39 -9.73
N LEU A 334 -0.08 -17.07 -10.67
CA LEU A 334 -1.26 -17.89 -10.90
C LEU A 334 -0.96 -19.05 -11.85
N TYR A 335 -1.57 -20.20 -11.55
CA TYR A 335 -1.58 -21.36 -12.42
C TYR A 335 -3.00 -21.69 -12.86
N LEU A 336 -3.19 -21.87 -14.18
CA LEU A 336 -4.42 -22.38 -14.79
C LEU A 336 -4.43 -23.90 -14.72
N GLU A 337 -5.08 -24.43 -13.68
CA GLU A 337 -5.24 -25.86 -13.43
C GLU A 337 -6.40 -26.40 -14.26
N LYS A 338 -6.19 -27.50 -14.98
CA LYS A 338 -7.29 -28.22 -15.63
C LYS A 338 -7.97 -29.12 -14.62
N LEU A 339 -9.28 -28.99 -14.51
CA LEU A 339 -10.09 -29.66 -13.51
C LEU A 339 -11.12 -30.59 -14.15
N ARG A 340 -11.39 -31.70 -13.48
CA ARG A 340 -12.57 -32.54 -13.75
C ARG A 340 -13.11 -33.13 -12.45
N ARG A 341 -14.37 -33.57 -12.50
CA ARG A 341 -15.00 -34.33 -11.41
C ARG A 341 -15.09 -35.81 -11.76
N GLU A 342 -14.72 -36.65 -10.81
CA GLU A 342 -14.91 -38.10 -10.85
C GLU A 342 -15.77 -38.51 -9.65
N GLY A 343 -17.09 -38.61 -9.87
CA GLY A 343 -18.06 -38.71 -8.78
C GLY A 343 -17.95 -37.51 -7.85
N ASN A 344 -17.65 -37.76 -6.57
CA ASN A 344 -17.47 -36.72 -5.55
C ASN A 344 -16.05 -36.17 -5.46
N ARG A 345 -15.09 -36.74 -6.21
CA ARG A 345 -13.69 -36.29 -6.19
C ARG A 345 -13.46 -35.22 -7.24
N VAL A 346 -12.67 -34.23 -6.88
CA VAL A 346 -12.11 -33.28 -7.83
C VAL A 346 -10.71 -33.78 -8.21
N MET A 347 -10.41 -33.74 -9.50
CA MET A 347 -9.14 -34.17 -10.07
C MET A 347 -8.54 -33.00 -10.85
N TYR A 348 -7.21 -32.91 -10.88
CA TYR A 348 -6.47 -31.97 -11.69
C TYR A 348 -5.43 -32.70 -12.56
N GLU A 349 -5.15 -32.17 -13.76
CA GLU A 349 -4.20 -32.77 -14.69
C GLU A 349 -2.77 -32.33 -14.37
N VAL A 350 -1.83 -33.27 -14.40
CA VAL A 350 -0.38 -33.04 -14.27
C VAL A 350 0.32 -33.92 -15.30
N ASP A 351 0.95 -33.30 -16.30
CA ASP A 351 1.74 -33.96 -17.35
C ASP A 351 0.98 -35.12 -18.02
N GLY A 352 -0.29 -34.87 -18.36
CA GLY A 352 -1.20 -35.83 -19.00
C GLY A 352 -1.85 -36.85 -18.04
N ARG A 353 -1.61 -36.75 -16.73
CA ARG A 353 -2.16 -37.67 -15.72
C ARG A 353 -3.08 -36.93 -14.77
N TRP A 354 -4.25 -37.50 -14.50
CA TRP A 354 -5.21 -36.95 -13.55
C TRP A 354 -4.89 -37.39 -12.13
N GLN A 355 -4.71 -36.42 -11.24
CA GLN A 355 -4.40 -36.61 -9.83
C GLN A 355 -5.51 -36.02 -8.96
N PRO A 356 -5.80 -36.59 -7.78
CA PRO A 356 -6.77 -35.98 -6.88
C PRO A 356 -6.23 -34.68 -6.28
N VAL A 357 -7.07 -33.66 -6.20
CA VAL A 357 -6.76 -32.48 -5.39
C VAL A 357 -6.87 -32.81 -3.90
N GLN A 358 -6.11 -32.13 -3.06
CA GLN A 358 -6.24 -32.25 -1.61
C GLN A 358 -7.39 -31.36 -1.11
N ALA A 359 -8.27 -31.90 -0.28
CA ALA A 359 -9.41 -31.16 0.28
C ALA A 359 -9.13 -30.68 1.71
N ARG A 360 -9.38 -29.40 1.98
CA ARG A 360 -9.31 -28.77 3.31
C ARG A 360 -10.68 -28.19 3.68
N ASN A 361 -11.27 -28.69 4.76
CA ASN A 361 -12.57 -28.19 5.23
C ASN A 361 -12.38 -26.95 6.12
N GLU A 362 -13.05 -25.87 5.77
CA GLU A 362 -13.02 -24.59 6.48
C GLU A 362 -14.41 -24.25 7.02
N THR A 363 -14.44 -23.53 8.15
CA THR A 363 -15.68 -22.96 8.71
C THR A 363 -15.56 -21.46 8.76
N TYR A 364 -16.49 -20.76 8.11
CA TYR A 364 -16.60 -19.32 8.10
C TYR A 364 -17.69 -18.89 9.09
N PHE A 365 -17.31 -18.04 10.04
CA PHE A 365 -18.24 -17.39 10.95
C PHE A 365 -18.55 -16.00 10.41
N VAL A 366 -19.84 -15.64 10.37
CA VAL A 366 -20.30 -14.39 9.75
C VAL A 366 -21.22 -13.67 10.72
N LYS A 367 -20.93 -12.40 10.98
CA LYS A 367 -21.76 -11.58 11.89
C LYS A 367 -23.20 -11.53 11.38
N GLY A 368 -24.14 -11.87 12.26
CA GLY A 368 -25.57 -11.86 11.94
C GLY A 368 -26.03 -12.97 10.98
N SER A 369 -25.23 -14.01 10.76
CA SER A 369 -25.58 -15.14 9.89
C SER A 369 -25.10 -16.48 10.47
N PRO A 370 -25.72 -17.62 10.12
CA PRO A 370 -25.20 -18.94 10.48
C PRO A 370 -23.81 -19.18 9.90
N SER A 371 -22.98 -19.93 10.63
CA SER A 371 -21.67 -20.37 10.15
C SER A 371 -21.79 -21.21 8.88
N ARG A 372 -20.87 -21.04 7.93
CA ARG A 372 -20.83 -21.80 6.67
C ARG A 372 -19.64 -22.75 6.67
N ARG A 373 -19.85 -23.99 6.21
CA ARG A 373 -18.77 -24.95 5.98
C ARG A 373 -18.52 -25.04 4.49
N GLU A 374 -17.26 -24.90 4.10
CA GLU A 374 -16.86 -24.98 2.70
C GLU A 374 -15.56 -25.77 2.59
N THR A 375 -15.34 -26.40 1.44
CA THR A 375 -14.14 -27.16 1.16
C THR A 375 -13.26 -26.36 0.21
N LEU A 376 -12.04 -26.07 0.64
CA LEU A 376 -10.98 -25.55 -0.21
C LEU A 376 -10.23 -26.74 -0.83
N TYR A 377 -9.72 -26.53 -2.04
CA TYR A 377 -9.02 -27.57 -2.80
C TYR A 377 -7.61 -27.10 -3.13
N GLU A 378 -6.63 -27.96 -2.87
CA GLU A 378 -5.20 -27.66 -2.99
C GLU A 378 -4.58 -28.55 -4.07
N THR A 379 -3.85 -27.94 -5.00
CA THR A 379 -3.04 -28.60 -6.03
C THR A 379 -1.56 -28.51 -5.66
N ARG A 380 -0.66 -29.03 -6.51
CA ARG A 380 0.79 -28.84 -6.35
C ARG A 380 1.24 -27.37 -6.38
N HIS A 381 0.42 -26.48 -6.96
CA HIS A 381 0.72 -25.05 -7.10
C HIS A 381 0.12 -24.18 -6.01
N GLY A 382 -0.83 -24.70 -5.21
CA GLY A 382 -1.44 -23.95 -4.11
C GLY A 382 -2.94 -24.21 -3.97
N THR A 383 -3.60 -23.43 -3.13
CA THR A 383 -5.06 -23.50 -3.00
C THR A 383 -5.72 -22.87 -4.23
N LEU A 384 -6.76 -23.52 -4.75
CA LEU A 384 -7.61 -22.97 -5.79
C LEU A 384 -8.36 -21.74 -5.26
N LEU A 385 -8.13 -20.59 -5.90
CA LEU A 385 -8.84 -19.34 -5.67
C LEU A 385 -10.23 -19.34 -6.31
N THR A 386 -10.37 -20.02 -7.46
CA THR A 386 -11.64 -20.23 -8.13
C THR A 386 -12.15 -21.62 -7.80
N GLY A 387 -13.39 -21.77 -7.34
CA GLY A 387 -13.97 -23.07 -7.03
C GLY A 387 -13.97 -24.07 -8.19
N THR A 388 -14.42 -25.30 -7.94
CA THR A 388 -14.19 -26.46 -8.84
C THR A 388 -15.34 -26.73 -9.82
N GLN A 389 -16.04 -25.69 -10.26
CA GLN A 389 -17.24 -25.81 -11.11
C GLN A 389 -16.91 -25.67 -12.61
N GLY A 390 -15.79 -25.02 -12.93
CA GLY A 390 -15.27 -24.93 -14.29
C GLY A 390 -14.41 -26.13 -14.68
N SER A 391 -14.07 -26.19 -15.98
CA SER A 391 -13.02 -27.07 -16.49
C SER A 391 -11.62 -26.54 -16.21
N LEU A 392 -11.50 -25.28 -15.79
CA LEU A 392 -10.27 -24.67 -15.30
C LEU A 392 -10.45 -24.15 -13.86
N GLY A 393 -9.34 -24.01 -13.14
CA GLY A 393 -9.25 -23.29 -11.88
C GLY A 393 -7.94 -22.51 -11.75
N LEU A 394 -7.93 -21.46 -10.92
CA LEU A 394 -6.73 -20.68 -10.61
C LEU A 394 -6.13 -21.13 -9.28
N ALA A 395 -4.90 -21.61 -9.28
CA ALA A 395 -4.12 -21.82 -8.06
C ALA A 395 -3.11 -20.68 -7.88
N LEU A 396 -2.97 -20.15 -6.66
CA LEU A 396 -1.94 -19.17 -6.33
C LEU A 396 -0.73 -19.84 -5.72
N LYS A 397 0.43 -19.67 -6.35
CA LYS A 397 1.73 -20.10 -5.82
C LYS A 397 2.45 -18.94 -5.16
N LEU A 398 2.84 -19.16 -3.90
CA LEU A 398 3.65 -18.24 -3.11
C LEU A 398 4.97 -18.92 -2.73
N PRO A 399 6.01 -18.16 -2.36
CA PRO A 399 7.25 -18.74 -1.88
C PRO A 399 7.00 -19.53 -0.59
N ASP A 400 7.52 -20.75 -0.54
CA ASP A 400 7.72 -21.49 0.70
C ASP A 400 8.63 -20.65 1.60
N LEU A 401 8.28 -20.46 2.88
CA LEU A 401 9.06 -19.67 3.85
C LEU A 401 9.75 -20.53 4.91
N LYS A 402 9.73 -21.85 4.76
CA LYS A 402 10.51 -22.75 5.61
C LYS A 402 11.99 -22.39 5.57
N GLY A 403 12.61 -22.39 6.75
CA GLY A 403 14.02 -22.05 6.99
C GLY A 403 14.35 -20.57 6.88
N ASP A 404 13.39 -19.70 6.54
CA ASP A 404 13.62 -18.26 6.36
C ASP A 404 13.95 -17.54 7.69
N LYS A 405 14.76 -16.48 7.62
CA LYS A 405 15.25 -15.73 8.78
C LYS A 405 14.85 -14.25 8.78
N SER A 406 13.85 -13.87 7.97
CA SER A 406 13.45 -12.47 7.82
C SER A 406 13.06 -11.81 9.13
N LEU A 407 12.34 -12.52 10.02
CA LEU A 407 11.94 -11.94 11.31
C LEU A 407 13.17 -11.58 12.17
N ASP A 408 14.19 -12.44 12.18
CA ASP A 408 15.45 -12.19 12.90
C ASP A 408 16.24 -11.06 12.23
N ALA A 409 16.29 -11.05 10.90
CA ALA A 409 17.01 -10.08 10.09
C ALA A 409 16.52 -8.64 10.30
N PHE A 410 15.21 -8.40 10.33
CA PHE A 410 14.66 -7.06 10.62
C PHE A 410 15.04 -6.58 12.02
N PHE A 411 15.05 -7.49 13.00
CA PHE A 411 15.49 -7.15 14.34
C PHE A 411 16.99 -6.85 14.39
N ASP A 412 17.82 -7.66 13.74
CA ASP A 412 19.27 -7.46 13.71
C ASP A 412 19.67 -6.19 12.94
N LEU A 413 18.95 -5.84 11.86
CA LEU A 413 19.09 -4.56 11.15
C LEU A 413 18.88 -3.36 12.09
N SER A 414 17.86 -3.42 12.95
CA SER A 414 17.60 -2.34 13.93
C SER A 414 18.74 -2.14 14.93
N ARG A 415 19.67 -3.10 15.04
CA ARG A 415 20.86 -3.07 15.91
C ARG A 415 22.17 -2.97 15.14
N ALA A 416 22.14 -2.84 13.82
CA ALA A 416 23.33 -2.73 13.00
C ALA A 416 24.22 -1.58 13.47
N GLN A 417 25.53 -1.80 13.47
CA GLN A 417 26.51 -0.83 13.98
C GLN A 417 27.02 0.12 12.90
N ASN A 418 26.90 -0.29 11.64
CA ASN A 418 27.36 0.39 10.43
C ASN A 418 26.67 -0.24 9.21
N VAL A 419 26.94 0.32 8.02
CA VAL A 419 26.41 -0.15 6.73
C VAL A 419 26.80 -1.61 6.44
N GLU A 420 28.01 -2.06 6.77
CA GLU A 420 28.39 -3.45 6.50
C GLU A 420 27.54 -4.45 7.29
N ARG A 421 27.26 -4.16 8.57
CA ARG A 421 26.37 -4.99 9.39
C ARG A 421 24.91 -4.91 8.95
N ALA A 422 24.51 -3.81 8.30
CA ALA A 422 23.18 -3.72 7.68
C ALA A 422 23.06 -4.67 6.49
N PHE A 423 24.09 -4.77 5.63
CA PHE A 423 24.16 -5.76 4.55
C PHE A 423 24.08 -7.20 5.06
N ASP A 424 24.84 -7.54 6.11
CA ASP A 424 24.82 -8.88 6.73
C ASP A 424 23.39 -9.30 7.11
N ALA A 425 22.63 -8.39 7.73
CA ALA A 425 21.25 -8.65 8.12
C ALA A 425 20.33 -8.72 6.89
N SER A 426 20.40 -7.74 5.98
CA SER A 426 19.44 -7.60 4.88
C SER A 426 19.47 -8.76 3.89
N ARG A 427 20.65 -9.36 3.63
CA ARG A 427 20.78 -10.50 2.69
C ARG A 427 20.02 -11.75 3.12
N THR A 428 19.67 -11.86 4.40
CA THR A 428 18.94 -13.01 4.95
C THR A 428 17.41 -12.85 4.93
N ILE A 429 16.92 -11.71 4.42
CA ILE A 429 15.50 -11.44 4.26
C ILE A 429 15.01 -12.10 2.95
N GLY A 430 14.33 -13.24 3.07
CA GLY A 430 13.71 -13.92 1.93
C GLY A 430 12.19 -13.73 1.84
N ALA A 431 11.52 -13.40 2.95
CA ALA A 431 10.06 -13.34 2.98
C ALA A 431 9.45 -12.09 2.33
N ALA A 432 10.22 -11.01 2.20
CA ALA A 432 9.75 -9.72 1.67
C ALA A 432 10.63 -9.22 0.52
N ALA A 433 10.01 -8.94 -0.62
CA ALA A 433 10.68 -8.39 -1.80
C ALA A 433 10.80 -6.86 -1.69
N LEU A 434 11.95 -6.37 -1.19
CA LEU A 434 12.15 -4.96 -0.84
C LEU A 434 13.42 -4.38 -1.46
N ASN A 435 13.36 -3.09 -1.77
CA ASN A 435 14.53 -2.23 -1.92
C ASN A 435 14.88 -1.66 -0.53
N LEU A 436 15.86 -2.24 0.14
CA LEU A 436 16.38 -1.70 1.40
C LEU A 436 17.48 -0.68 1.12
N VAL A 437 17.31 0.53 1.65
CA VAL A 437 18.32 1.59 1.62
C VAL A 437 18.73 1.88 3.05
N PHE A 438 20.03 1.92 3.30
CA PHE A 438 20.60 2.23 4.61
C PHE A 438 21.82 3.13 4.49
N ALA A 439 22.11 3.85 5.56
CA ALA A 439 23.25 4.75 5.66
C ALA A 439 23.81 4.77 7.09
N ASP A 440 25.11 4.97 7.22
CA ASP A 440 25.75 5.45 8.43
C ASP A 440 26.39 6.81 8.16
N ALA A 441 27.16 7.36 9.10
CA ALA A 441 27.72 8.71 8.96
C ALA A 441 28.69 8.87 7.77
N GLY A 442 29.31 7.78 7.30
CA GLY A 442 30.31 7.79 6.23
C GLY A 442 29.90 7.05 4.96
N ASN A 443 28.96 6.11 5.06
CA ASN A 443 28.65 5.20 3.96
C ASN A 443 27.15 5.15 3.66
N ILE A 444 26.80 4.76 2.44
CA ILE A 444 25.45 4.49 1.96
C ILE A 444 25.40 3.12 1.28
N GLY A 445 24.28 2.41 1.43
CA GLY A 445 24.09 1.09 0.83
C GLY A 445 22.65 0.84 0.39
N TRP A 446 22.51 -0.02 -0.63
CA TRP A 446 21.23 -0.50 -1.15
C TRP A 446 21.30 -2.01 -1.39
N GLN A 447 20.23 -2.73 -1.02
CA GLN A 447 20.11 -4.19 -1.18
C GLN A 447 18.68 -4.55 -1.61
N VAL A 448 18.54 -5.34 -2.67
CA VAL A 448 17.30 -6.04 -3.00
C VAL A 448 17.16 -7.31 -2.13
N THR A 449 15.99 -7.54 -1.55
CA THR A 449 15.67 -8.73 -0.74
C THR A 449 14.52 -9.52 -1.35
N GLY A 450 14.22 -10.71 -0.81
CA GLY A 450 13.09 -11.54 -1.22
C GLY A 450 13.48 -12.93 -1.72
N ARG A 451 12.50 -13.77 -2.03
CA ARG A 451 12.66 -15.05 -2.76
C ARG A 451 12.03 -14.88 -4.14
N PHE A 452 12.86 -14.98 -5.17
CA PHE A 452 12.43 -14.90 -6.57
C PHE A 452 12.43 -16.31 -7.17
N PRO A 453 11.31 -16.79 -7.74
CA PRO A 453 11.23 -18.14 -8.28
C PRO A 453 12.07 -18.29 -9.54
N ASN A 454 12.80 -19.40 -9.66
CA ASN A 454 13.39 -19.77 -10.94
C ASN A 454 12.31 -20.44 -11.79
N ARG A 455 11.79 -19.73 -12.78
CA ARG A 455 10.79 -20.27 -13.71
C ARG A 455 11.50 -21.08 -14.80
N ARG A 456 11.03 -22.31 -15.05
CA ARG A 456 11.53 -23.14 -16.16
C ARG A 456 11.11 -22.60 -17.52
N GLU A 457 9.86 -22.17 -17.64
CA GLU A 457 9.29 -21.43 -18.76
C GLU A 457 8.32 -20.36 -18.26
N GLY A 458 8.01 -19.39 -19.14
CA GLY A 458 7.12 -18.27 -18.83
C GLY A 458 7.80 -17.16 -18.03
N GLN A 459 7.14 -15.99 -18.02
CA GLN A 459 7.71 -14.79 -17.41
C GLN A 459 7.05 -14.41 -16.08
N GLY A 460 5.88 -14.96 -15.74
CA GLY A 460 5.11 -14.55 -14.56
C GLY A 460 4.24 -13.31 -14.79
N LEU A 461 4.02 -12.93 -16.06
CA LEU A 461 3.15 -11.80 -16.43
C LEU A 461 1.69 -12.22 -16.63
N LEU A 462 1.49 -13.50 -16.96
CA LEU A 462 0.19 -14.13 -17.14
C LEU A 462 0.16 -15.51 -16.49
N PRO A 463 -1.03 -15.99 -16.10
CA PRO A 463 -1.16 -17.31 -15.48
C PRO A 463 -0.53 -18.41 -16.31
N SER A 464 0.26 -19.25 -15.65
CA SER A 464 0.97 -20.36 -16.28
C SER A 464 0.07 -21.60 -16.42
N PRO A 465 0.19 -22.41 -17.49
CA PRO A 465 -0.52 -23.69 -17.59
C PRO A 465 -0.13 -24.65 -16.46
N GLY A 466 -1.06 -24.96 -15.54
CA GLY A 466 -0.79 -25.82 -14.38
C GLY A 466 -0.61 -27.31 -14.72
N ALA A 467 -1.18 -27.74 -15.85
CA ALA A 467 -1.08 -29.12 -16.31
C ALA A 467 0.27 -29.47 -16.95
N ASP A 468 1.12 -28.49 -17.25
CA ASP A 468 2.41 -28.68 -17.93
C ASP A 468 3.56 -28.30 -16.99
N GLY A 469 4.31 -29.31 -16.53
CA GLY A 469 5.42 -29.15 -15.59
C GLY A 469 6.62 -28.33 -16.13
N ARG A 470 6.60 -27.94 -17.40
CA ARG A 470 7.57 -26.98 -17.96
C ARG A 470 7.42 -25.57 -17.37
N TYR A 471 6.25 -25.23 -16.80
CA TYR A 471 6.04 -23.94 -16.14
C TYR A 471 6.23 -24.00 -14.60
N ASP A 472 6.65 -25.14 -14.06
CA ASP A 472 6.89 -25.28 -12.63
C ASP A 472 8.11 -24.45 -12.21
N TRP A 473 8.06 -23.90 -10.99
CA TRP A 473 9.23 -23.31 -10.34
C TRP A 473 10.29 -24.38 -10.00
N ASP A 474 11.56 -24.05 -10.22
CA ASP A 474 12.72 -24.85 -9.86
C ASP A 474 13.54 -24.18 -8.74
N GLY A 475 12.95 -24.15 -7.54
CA GLY A 475 13.51 -23.43 -6.40
C GLY A 475 13.48 -21.91 -6.58
N TYR A 476 14.44 -21.24 -5.96
CA TYR A 476 14.55 -19.78 -5.96
C TYR A 476 15.95 -19.36 -6.40
N ALA A 477 16.07 -18.15 -6.91
CA ALA A 477 17.34 -17.55 -7.22
C ALA A 477 18.25 -17.49 -5.97
N ASP A 478 19.54 -17.67 -6.17
CA ASP A 478 20.53 -17.49 -5.11
C ASP A 478 20.53 -16.02 -4.66
N ALA A 479 20.42 -15.78 -3.36
CA ALA A 479 20.44 -14.45 -2.77
C ALA A 479 21.74 -13.68 -3.07
N MET A 480 22.83 -14.37 -3.39
CA MET A 480 24.08 -13.75 -3.85
C MET A 480 23.95 -13.05 -5.21
N LEU A 481 22.92 -13.35 -5.99
CA LEU A 481 22.63 -12.70 -7.28
C LEU A 481 21.75 -11.46 -7.14
N HIS A 482 21.24 -11.17 -5.94
CA HIS A 482 20.40 -10.00 -5.73
C HIS A 482 21.19 -8.71 -5.95
N PRO A 483 20.62 -7.74 -6.69
CA PRO A 483 21.25 -6.44 -6.88
C PRO A 483 21.53 -5.76 -5.55
N TYR A 484 22.71 -5.16 -5.47
CA TYR A 484 23.12 -4.31 -4.37
C TYR A 484 24.14 -3.29 -4.88
N ASP A 485 24.31 -2.20 -4.13
CA ASP A 485 25.37 -1.22 -4.39
C ASP A 485 25.76 -0.54 -3.08
N GLN A 486 27.02 -0.13 -2.96
CA GLN A 486 27.58 0.55 -1.80
C GLN A 486 28.50 1.67 -2.26
N ASP A 487 28.27 2.87 -1.71
CA ASP A 487 29.11 4.05 -1.94
C ASP A 487 29.47 4.29 -3.43
N PRO A 488 28.50 4.29 -4.35
CA PRO A 488 28.80 4.43 -5.78
C PRO A 488 29.49 5.75 -6.08
N GLN A 489 30.30 5.78 -7.14
CA GLN A 489 31.03 6.97 -7.57
C GLN A 489 30.10 8.18 -7.79
N GLN A 490 28.88 7.93 -8.27
CA GLN A 490 27.89 8.99 -8.46
C GLN A 490 27.47 9.66 -7.15
N GLY A 491 27.72 9.07 -5.98
CA GLY A 491 27.55 9.65 -4.65
C GLY A 491 26.13 9.72 -4.11
N TRP A 492 25.21 8.95 -4.70
CA TRP A 492 23.86 8.76 -4.20
C TRP A 492 23.29 7.41 -4.66
N LEU A 493 22.32 6.89 -3.92
CA LEU A 493 21.54 5.69 -4.21
C LEU A 493 20.06 6.04 -4.06
N GLY A 494 19.17 5.54 -4.91
CA GLY A 494 17.76 5.86 -4.79
C GLY A 494 16.82 4.96 -5.58
N ASN A 495 15.65 4.70 -5.00
CA ASN A 495 14.57 3.93 -5.60
C ASN A 495 13.24 4.66 -5.41
N ALA A 496 12.41 4.57 -6.45
CA ALA A 496 11.04 5.01 -6.55
C ALA A 496 10.25 3.94 -7.36
N ASN A 497 10.41 2.67 -6.98
CA ASN A 497 9.78 1.48 -7.59
C ASN A 497 9.96 1.31 -9.12
N GLN A 498 10.88 2.05 -9.73
CA GLN A 498 11.30 1.86 -11.11
C GLN A 498 12.05 0.54 -11.29
N ARG A 499 12.32 0.11 -12.53
CA ARG A 499 13.25 -0.98 -12.81
C ARG A 499 14.62 -0.67 -12.21
N SER A 500 15.00 -1.39 -11.16
CA SER A 500 16.22 -1.13 -10.38
C SER A 500 17.47 -1.77 -10.98
N VAL A 501 17.32 -2.52 -12.05
CA VAL A 501 18.40 -3.22 -12.78
C VAL A 501 18.40 -2.84 -14.26
N PRO A 502 19.53 -2.96 -14.97
CA PRO A 502 19.55 -2.81 -16.42
C PRO A 502 18.69 -3.89 -17.10
N LYS A 503 18.22 -3.58 -18.32
CA LYS A 503 17.57 -4.56 -19.18
C LYS A 503 18.47 -5.78 -19.40
N GLY A 504 17.89 -6.98 -19.31
CA GLY A 504 18.62 -8.24 -19.48
C GLY A 504 19.50 -8.64 -18.28
N TYR A 505 19.24 -8.09 -17.09
CA TYR A 505 19.88 -8.58 -15.86
C TYR A 505 19.62 -10.08 -15.71
N GLY A 506 20.66 -10.85 -15.35
CA GLY A 506 20.63 -12.33 -15.38
C GLY A 506 19.65 -12.99 -14.40
N LEU A 507 19.05 -12.20 -13.49
CA LEU A 507 17.98 -12.61 -12.60
C LEU A 507 16.69 -11.88 -12.96
N GLN A 508 15.62 -12.64 -13.24
CA GLN A 508 14.28 -12.10 -13.43
C GLN A 508 13.69 -11.68 -12.07
N LEU A 509 13.76 -10.38 -11.78
CA LEU A 509 13.17 -9.82 -10.56
C LEU A 509 11.66 -9.56 -10.71
N SER A 510 11.26 -9.03 -11.86
CA SER A 510 9.88 -8.62 -12.14
C SER A 510 9.69 -8.22 -13.60
N ASN A 511 8.46 -8.34 -14.09
CA ASN A 511 7.98 -7.65 -15.31
C ASN A 511 7.17 -6.38 -14.98
N SER A 512 6.83 -6.19 -13.70
CA SER A 512 5.88 -5.19 -13.24
C SER A 512 6.63 -4.07 -12.53
N TRP A 513 7.11 -3.09 -13.30
CA TRP A 513 7.85 -1.96 -12.75
C TRP A 513 6.98 -0.71 -12.71
N TYR A 514 7.20 0.17 -11.73
CA TYR A 514 6.53 1.46 -11.72
C TYR A 514 7.17 2.46 -12.68
N TYR A 515 6.47 3.56 -12.94
CA TYR A 515 6.85 4.64 -13.84
C TYR A 515 8.27 5.18 -13.56
N PRO A 516 9.14 5.30 -14.58
CA PRO A 516 10.53 5.73 -14.41
C PRO A 516 10.69 7.18 -13.95
N GLU A 517 9.72 8.04 -14.22
CA GLU A 517 9.86 9.50 -14.09
C GLU A 517 10.18 9.95 -12.67
N ARG A 518 9.65 9.27 -11.66
CA ARG A 518 9.99 9.57 -10.26
C ARG A 518 11.46 9.32 -9.96
N ALA A 519 11.99 8.20 -10.45
CA ALA A 519 13.40 7.85 -10.26
C ALA A 519 14.33 8.74 -11.09
N GLU A 520 13.93 9.08 -12.31
CA GLU A 520 14.64 10.06 -13.16
C GLU A 520 14.67 11.44 -12.48
N ARG A 521 13.56 11.89 -11.90
CA ARG A 521 13.48 13.16 -11.15
C ARG A 521 14.32 13.11 -9.88
N LEU A 522 14.31 11.98 -9.17
CA LEU A 522 15.19 11.72 -8.03
C LEU A 522 16.65 11.87 -8.45
N ALA A 523 17.05 11.23 -9.54
CA ALA A 523 18.41 11.29 -10.07
C ALA A 523 18.83 12.71 -10.46
N GLN A 524 17.94 13.47 -11.11
CA GLN A 524 18.19 14.88 -11.43
C GLN A 524 18.45 15.72 -10.18
N LEU A 525 17.65 15.52 -9.13
CA LEU A 525 17.76 16.30 -7.89
C LEU A 525 18.96 15.87 -7.05
N ALA A 526 19.13 14.57 -6.80
CA ALA A 526 20.25 14.01 -6.03
C ALA A 526 21.62 14.20 -6.71
N GLY A 527 21.63 14.24 -8.05
CA GLY A 527 22.82 14.50 -8.85
C GLY A 527 23.24 15.97 -8.89
N ASN A 528 22.40 16.91 -8.43
CA ASN A 528 22.62 18.34 -8.61
C ASN A 528 22.91 19.08 -7.30
N GLY A 529 24.15 19.56 -7.16
CA GLY A 529 24.58 20.37 -6.01
C GLY A 529 24.89 19.54 -4.76
N LYS A 530 24.92 20.23 -3.61
CA LYS A 530 25.12 19.63 -2.28
C LYS A 530 23.85 19.68 -1.44
N HIS A 531 23.59 18.59 -0.73
CA HIS A 531 22.37 18.34 0.03
C HIS A 531 22.55 18.46 1.55
N ASP A 532 21.46 18.79 2.22
CA ASP A 532 21.24 18.71 3.67
C ASP A 532 19.77 18.31 3.93
N SER A 533 19.39 18.19 5.20
CA SER A 533 18.01 17.87 5.60
C SER A 533 16.95 18.75 4.93
N ARG A 534 17.21 20.06 4.77
CA ARG A 534 16.27 21.00 4.12
C ARG A 534 16.08 20.66 2.66
N SER A 535 17.15 20.36 1.93
CA SER A 535 17.05 19.96 0.52
C SER A 535 16.32 18.63 0.34
N LEU A 536 16.50 17.66 1.26
CA LEU A 536 15.79 16.38 1.22
C LEU A 536 14.29 16.55 1.50
N MET A 537 13.94 17.40 2.45
CA MET A 537 12.53 17.77 2.68
C MET A 537 11.93 18.50 1.47
N ALA A 538 12.70 19.28 0.73
CA ALA A 538 12.24 19.89 -0.52
C ALA A 538 12.01 18.82 -1.61
N MET A 539 12.91 17.83 -1.74
CA MET A 539 12.74 16.71 -2.66
C MET A 539 11.46 15.90 -2.38
N HIS A 540 11.15 15.59 -1.11
CA HIS A 540 9.87 14.96 -0.74
C HIS A 540 8.63 15.72 -1.22
N ASN A 541 8.74 17.04 -1.41
CA ASN A 541 7.63 17.91 -1.83
C ASN A 541 7.74 18.34 -3.30
N ASP A 542 8.65 17.78 -4.08
CA ASP A 542 8.80 18.09 -5.51
C ASP A 542 7.63 17.54 -6.32
N GLN A 543 6.94 18.42 -7.03
CA GLN A 543 5.75 18.13 -7.84
C GLN A 543 6.04 18.26 -9.34
N THR A 544 7.29 18.02 -9.75
CA THR A 544 7.70 18.14 -11.16
C THR A 544 7.62 16.77 -11.83
N THR A 545 6.82 16.66 -12.88
CA THR A 545 6.77 15.44 -13.70
C THR A 545 7.73 15.55 -14.88
N LEU A 546 8.48 14.48 -15.14
CA LEU A 546 9.29 14.34 -16.36
C LEU A 546 8.49 13.73 -17.52
N PHE A 547 7.29 13.20 -17.26
CA PHE A 547 6.41 12.66 -18.31
C PHE A 547 5.96 13.76 -19.26
N ALA A 548 5.71 14.98 -18.75
CA ALA A 548 5.39 16.14 -19.59
C ALA A 548 6.48 16.43 -20.64
N ALA A 549 7.76 16.30 -20.28
CA ALA A 549 8.86 16.49 -21.23
C ALA A 549 8.91 15.37 -22.29
N LYS A 550 8.68 14.12 -21.88
CA LYS A 550 8.57 12.97 -22.80
C LYS A 550 7.40 13.12 -23.77
N LEU A 551 6.26 13.61 -23.28
CA LEU A 551 5.08 13.89 -24.09
C LEU A 551 5.35 14.97 -25.15
N LYS A 552 6.05 16.05 -24.77
CA LYS A 552 6.49 17.09 -25.74
C LYS A 552 7.42 16.52 -26.81
N ALA A 553 8.40 15.72 -26.40
CA ALA A 553 9.31 15.06 -27.34
C ALA A 553 8.55 14.15 -28.32
N MET A 554 7.53 13.43 -27.85
CA MET A 554 6.65 12.63 -28.71
C MET A 554 5.87 13.50 -29.69
N PHE A 555 5.29 14.63 -29.24
CA PHE A 555 4.60 15.56 -30.12
C PHE A 555 5.50 16.22 -31.18
N GLU A 556 6.77 16.45 -30.86
CA GLU A 556 7.76 17.05 -31.77
C GLU A 556 8.46 16.03 -32.66
N ALA A 557 8.30 14.73 -32.40
CA ALA A 557 8.94 13.67 -33.16
C ALA A 557 8.58 13.79 -34.65
N PRO A 558 9.51 13.52 -35.60
CA PRO A 558 9.26 13.67 -37.03
C PRO A 558 8.02 12.90 -37.54
N GLY A 559 7.77 11.72 -36.97
CA GLY A 559 6.60 10.89 -37.29
C GLY A 559 5.27 11.38 -36.70
N MET A 560 5.28 12.38 -35.82
CA MET A 560 4.09 12.87 -35.12
C MET A 560 3.79 14.34 -35.41
N ALA A 561 4.79 15.22 -35.41
CA ALA A 561 4.57 16.67 -35.44
C ALA A 561 3.72 17.15 -36.63
N GLN A 562 4.07 16.69 -37.84
CA GLN A 562 3.34 17.08 -39.06
C GLN A 562 2.00 16.33 -39.19
N PRO A 563 1.91 15.00 -38.97
CA PRO A 563 0.63 14.29 -38.96
C PRO A 563 -0.37 14.84 -37.93
N LEU A 564 0.07 15.11 -36.70
CA LEU A 564 -0.79 15.68 -35.64
C LEU A 564 -1.31 17.06 -36.03
N LYS A 565 -0.46 17.91 -36.62
CA LYS A 565 -0.91 19.22 -37.13
C LYS A 565 -1.99 19.07 -38.21
N GLN A 566 -1.82 18.12 -39.14
CA GLN A 566 -2.82 17.83 -40.18
C GLN A 566 -4.12 17.29 -39.58
N ALA A 567 -4.03 16.38 -38.61
CA ALA A 567 -5.18 15.84 -37.89
C ALA A 567 -5.96 16.94 -37.14
N ILE A 568 -5.26 17.83 -36.43
CA ILE A 568 -5.87 19.01 -35.79
C ILE A 568 -6.53 19.92 -36.83
N ASP A 569 -5.89 20.11 -37.98
CA ASP A 569 -6.42 20.98 -39.03
C ASP A 569 -7.67 20.46 -39.72
N ALA A 570 -7.85 19.13 -39.72
CA ALA A 570 -9.00 18.42 -40.25
C ALA A 570 -10.21 18.37 -39.29
N LEU A 571 -10.03 18.71 -38.00
CA LEU A 571 -11.14 18.76 -37.05
C LEU A 571 -12.17 19.86 -37.39
N PRO A 572 -13.44 19.71 -36.95
CA PRO A 572 -14.44 20.78 -36.99
C PRO A 572 -13.93 22.07 -36.35
N ALA A 573 -14.40 23.22 -36.83
CA ALA A 573 -13.84 24.53 -36.48
C ALA A 573 -13.72 24.79 -34.96
N ASP A 574 -14.72 24.40 -34.18
CA ASP A 574 -14.71 24.57 -32.72
C ASP A 574 -13.70 23.62 -32.05
N GLN A 575 -13.66 22.35 -32.46
CA GLN A 575 -12.75 21.34 -31.93
C GLN A 575 -11.31 21.64 -32.31
N LYS A 576 -11.07 22.09 -33.54
CA LYS A 576 -9.78 22.56 -34.03
C LYS A 576 -9.23 23.71 -33.19
N ALA A 577 -10.07 24.70 -32.85
CA ALA A 577 -9.65 25.80 -31.98
C ALA A 577 -9.26 25.30 -30.58
N ARG A 578 -10.07 24.41 -29.99
CA ARG A 578 -9.78 23.77 -28.69
C ARG A 578 -8.48 22.97 -28.73
N ALA A 579 -8.28 22.14 -29.75
CA ALA A 579 -7.10 21.30 -29.90
C ALA A 579 -5.82 22.13 -30.09
N ARG A 580 -5.85 23.20 -30.89
CA ARG A 580 -4.71 24.12 -31.06
C ARG A 580 -4.33 24.83 -29.76
N GLU A 581 -5.31 25.28 -28.98
CA GLU A 581 -5.04 25.86 -27.66
C GLU A 581 -4.41 24.83 -26.73
N ALA A 582 -5.02 23.64 -26.63
CA ALA A 582 -4.52 22.57 -25.77
C ALA A 582 -3.07 22.22 -26.12
N TYR A 583 -2.79 21.95 -27.40
CA TYR A 583 -1.45 21.65 -27.89
C TYR A 583 -0.45 22.76 -27.51
N THR A 584 -0.78 24.02 -27.78
CA THR A 584 0.10 25.16 -27.49
C THR A 584 0.43 25.25 -26.00
N ARG A 585 -0.58 25.08 -25.13
CA ARG A 585 -0.41 25.12 -23.67
C ARG A 585 0.40 23.93 -23.16
N LEU A 586 0.16 22.73 -23.68
CA LEU A 586 0.94 21.53 -23.31
C LEU A 586 2.41 21.66 -23.73
N MET A 587 2.69 22.23 -24.91
CA MET A 587 4.07 22.50 -25.34
C MET A 587 4.77 23.55 -24.46
N ALA A 588 4.03 24.51 -23.92
CA ALA A 588 4.54 25.52 -22.99
C ALA A 588 4.64 25.04 -21.52
N PHE A 589 3.91 23.99 -21.15
CA PHE A 589 3.79 23.55 -19.74
C PHE A 589 5.14 23.18 -19.12
N ASP A 590 5.45 23.74 -17.95
CA ASP A 590 6.75 23.56 -17.28
C ASP A 590 6.94 22.21 -16.58
N GLY A 591 5.91 21.35 -16.58
CA GLY A 591 5.92 20.06 -15.88
C GLY A 591 5.61 20.17 -14.38
N ARG A 592 5.26 21.34 -13.85
CA ARG A 592 4.98 21.53 -12.42
C ARG A 592 3.50 21.37 -12.09
N LEU A 593 3.15 20.26 -11.44
CA LEU A 593 1.80 19.90 -11.04
C LEU A 593 1.37 20.56 -9.73
N SER A 594 1.51 21.88 -9.62
CA SER A 594 1.07 22.63 -8.43
C SER A 594 -0.44 22.74 -8.35
N VAL A 595 -0.97 22.85 -7.12
CA VAL A 595 -2.42 22.96 -6.84
C VAL A 595 -3.10 24.07 -7.66
N GLN A 596 -2.42 25.20 -7.88
CA GLN A 596 -2.98 26.37 -8.57
C GLN A 596 -2.77 26.35 -10.08
N SER A 597 -2.06 25.37 -10.64
CA SER A 597 -1.70 25.37 -12.06
C SER A 597 -2.88 25.00 -12.95
N ALA A 598 -3.23 25.91 -13.86
CA ALA A 598 -4.23 25.69 -14.91
C ALA A 598 -3.71 24.76 -16.01
N ASP A 599 -2.41 24.84 -16.33
CA ASP A 599 -1.78 24.00 -17.35
C ASP A 599 -1.58 22.57 -16.85
N ALA A 600 -1.30 22.38 -15.55
CA ALA A 600 -1.33 21.05 -14.93
C ALA A 600 -2.72 20.41 -15.03
N ALA A 601 -3.80 21.17 -14.76
CA ALA A 601 -5.16 20.65 -14.92
C ALA A 601 -5.44 20.23 -16.36
N LEU A 602 -5.03 21.04 -17.34
CA LEU A 602 -5.19 20.72 -18.77
C LEU A 602 -4.36 19.48 -19.18
N TYR A 603 -3.13 19.37 -18.69
CA TYR A 603 -2.26 18.22 -18.90
C TYR A 603 -2.89 16.92 -18.41
N GLU A 604 -3.39 16.90 -17.18
CA GLU A 604 -4.02 15.69 -16.61
C GLU A 604 -5.37 15.37 -17.29
N LEU A 605 -6.12 16.40 -17.70
CA LEU A 605 -7.33 16.22 -18.52
C LEU A 605 -7.00 15.61 -19.88
N PHE A 606 -5.88 16.00 -20.50
CA PHE A 606 -5.43 15.41 -21.75
C PHE A 606 -5.10 13.92 -21.57
N LEU A 607 -4.34 13.54 -20.54
CA LEU A 607 -4.01 12.13 -20.26
C LEU A 607 -5.28 11.29 -19.98
N GLN A 608 -6.25 11.88 -19.28
CA GLN A 608 -7.55 11.25 -19.03
C GLN A 608 -8.33 11.03 -20.34
N GLN A 609 -8.39 12.05 -21.21
CA GLN A 609 -9.13 11.94 -22.47
C GLN A 609 -8.42 11.08 -23.50
N SER A 610 -7.08 11.07 -23.55
CA SER A 610 -6.35 10.16 -24.44
C SER A 610 -6.60 8.71 -24.07
N THR A 611 -6.61 8.39 -22.78
CA THR A 611 -6.96 7.04 -22.29
C THR A 611 -8.37 6.63 -22.76
N ARG A 612 -9.37 7.52 -22.61
CA ARG A 612 -10.75 7.23 -23.05
C ARG A 612 -10.85 7.05 -24.56
N GLN A 613 -10.27 7.96 -25.33
CA GLN A 613 -10.36 7.94 -26.79
C GLN A 613 -9.61 6.76 -27.42
N THR A 614 -8.64 6.17 -26.72
CA THR A 614 -7.83 5.06 -27.24
C THR A 614 -8.38 3.68 -26.87
N PHE A 615 -9.09 3.51 -25.75
CA PHE A 615 -9.37 2.15 -25.25
C PHE A 615 -10.85 1.88 -24.95
N LEU A 616 -11.71 2.91 -24.91
CA LEU A 616 -13.06 2.78 -24.38
C LEU A 616 -13.98 1.98 -25.32
N ASP A 617 -13.76 2.04 -26.63
CA ASP A 617 -14.58 1.33 -27.61
C ASP A 617 -14.33 -0.18 -27.60
N GLU A 618 -13.09 -0.65 -27.44
CA GLU A 618 -12.84 -2.08 -27.23
C GLU A 618 -13.22 -2.57 -25.84
N LEU A 619 -12.87 -1.81 -24.79
CA LEU A 619 -13.03 -2.27 -23.41
C LEU A 619 -14.46 -2.03 -22.88
N GLY A 620 -15.26 -1.23 -23.57
CA GLY A 620 -16.60 -0.84 -23.15
C GLY A 620 -16.61 0.31 -22.14
N PRO A 621 -17.81 0.69 -21.64
CA PRO A 621 -17.97 1.87 -20.79
C PRO A 621 -17.19 1.76 -19.48
N GLU A 622 -16.95 2.88 -18.80
CA GLU A 622 -16.11 2.91 -17.59
C GLU A 622 -16.61 2.04 -16.43
N SER A 623 -17.89 1.67 -16.45
CA SER A 623 -18.50 0.75 -15.50
C SER A 623 -18.30 -0.74 -15.84
N SER A 624 -17.66 -1.05 -16.97
CA SER A 624 -17.40 -2.43 -17.37
C SER A 624 -16.25 -3.03 -16.55
N PRO A 625 -16.30 -4.34 -16.24
CA PRO A 625 -15.19 -5.02 -15.55
C PRO A 625 -13.86 -4.93 -16.31
N SER A 626 -13.89 -4.98 -17.65
CA SER A 626 -12.68 -4.85 -18.47
C SER A 626 -12.04 -3.47 -18.36
N TRP A 627 -12.82 -2.39 -18.35
CA TRP A 627 -12.29 -1.05 -18.11
C TRP A 627 -11.72 -0.91 -16.71
N GLN A 628 -12.43 -1.42 -15.69
CA GLN A 628 -11.96 -1.38 -14.30
C GLN A 628 -10.65 -2.13 -14.11
N ALA A 629 -10.51 -3.33 -14.70
CA ALA A 629 -9.28 -4.12 -14.70
C ALA A 629 -8.12 -3.39 -15.38
N PHE A 630 -8.37 -2.75 -16.53
CA PHE A 630 -7.37 -1.95 -17.26
C PHE A 630 -6.86 -0.77 -16.42
N VAL A 631 -7.78 0.00 -15.84
CA VAL A 631 -7.46 1.14 -14.98
C VAL A 631 -6.76 0.69 -13.70
N ALA A 632 -7.15 -0.44 -13.12
CA ALA A 632 -6.53 -1.00 -11.92
C ALA A 632 -5.07 -1.37 -12.16
N THR A 633 -4.76 -2.00 -13.30
CA THR A 633 -3.40 -2.37 -13.70
C THR A 633 -2.50 -1.13 -13.82
N ALA A 634 -3.00 -0.05 -14.44
CA ALA A 634 -2.26 1.20 -14.59
C ALA A 634 -1.90 1.91 -13.27
N ARG A 635 -2.56 1.54 -12.16
CA ARG A 635 -2.21 2.03 -10.82
C ARG A 635 -1.04 1.28 -10.19
N LEU A 636 -0.80 0.04 -10.63
CA LEU A 636 0.14 -0.90 -10.02
C LEU A 636 1.53 -0.82 -10.65
N SER A 637 1.59 -0.60 -11.95
CA SER A 637 2.84 -0.60 -12.74
C SER A 637 2.76 0.38 -13.92
N TYR A 638 3.85 0.48 -14.68
CA TYR A 638 3.93 1.28 -15.90
C TYR A 638 2.90 0.79 -16.90
N SER A 639 2.05 1.71 -17.32
CA SER A 639 0.77 1.35 -17.93
C SER A 639 0.83 1.29 -19.44
N ALA A 640 -0.04 0.47 -20.02
CA ALA A 640 -0.27 0.46 -21.46
C ALA A 640 -0.66 1.85 -21.99
N GLN A 641 -1.40 2.65 -21.21
CA GLN A 641 -1.75 4.02 -21.57
C GLN A 641 -0.50 4.88 -21.80
N ALA A 642 0.48 4.81 -20.90
CA ALA A 642 1.73 5.55 -21.03
C ALA A 642 2.61 5.00 -22.18
N ASP A 643 2.69 3.68 -22.32
CA ASP A 643 3.42 3.01 -23.40
C ASP A 643 2.87 3.40 -24.78
N HIS A 644 1.54 3.45 -24.93
CA HIS A 644 0.87 3.90 -26.16
C HIS A 644 1.08 5.38 -26.42
N LEU A 645 0.97 6.23 -25.40
CA LEU A 645 1.21 7.66 -25.61
C LEU A 645 2.63 7.93 -26.10
N LEU A 646 3.63 7.33 -25.47
CA LEU A 646 5.04 7.58 -25.79
C LEU A 646 5.57 6.75 -26.97
N GLY A 647 4.93 5.64 -27.31
CA GLY A 647 5.35 4.71 -28.38
C GLY A 647 4.17 4.04 -29.10
N ARG A 648 4.33 2.79 -29.55
CA ARG A 648 3.26 1.95 -30.14
C ARG A 648 2.41 2.65 -31.20
N ASP A 649 3.05 3.32 -32.16
CA ASP A 649 2.34 3.98 -33.27
C ASP A 649 1.54 2.98 -34.12
N ASP A 650 1.89 1.68 -34.03
CA ASP A 650 1.27 0.53 -34.66
C ASP A 650 0.17 -0.14 -33.83
N SER A 651 -0.21 0.42 -32.68
CA SER A 651 -1.23 -0.19 -31.82
C SER A 651 -2.58 -0.32 -32.54
N PRO A 652 -3.26 -1.48 -32.43
CA PRO A 652 -4.60 -1.66 -32.98
C PRO A 652 -5.67 -0.84 -32.25
N PHE A 653 -5.36 -0.28 -31.07
CA PHE A 653 -6.28 0.52 -30.25
C PHE A 653 -6.36 1.99 -30.69
N TRP A 654 -5.62 2.42 -31.71
CA TRP A 654 -5.80 3.77 -32.27
C TRP A 654 -7.04 3.90 -33.16
N ASP A 655 -7.67 2.80 -33.52
CA ASP A 655 -8.83 2.74 -34.42
C ASP A 655 -10.12 2.72 -33.61
N ASP A 656 -10.95 3.76 -33.70
CA ASP A 656 -12.24 3.79 -32.99
C ASP A 656 -13.26 2.98 -33.78
N ARG A 657 -13.58 1.78 -33.30
CA ARG A 657 -14.45 0.83 -34.01
C ARG A 657 -15.89 1.29 -34.19
N ASN A 658 -16.26 2.40 -33.56
CA ASN A 658 -17.58 3.02 -33.72
C ASN A 658 -17.62 4.05 -34.85
N THR A 659 -16.49 4.37 -35.48
CA THR A 659 -16.44 5.28 -36.62
C THR A 659 -16.26 4.51 -37.94
N PRO A 660 -16.74 5.06 -39.07
CA PRO A 660 -16.51 4.43 -40.38
C PRO A 660 -15.07 4.57 -40.90
N ALA A 661 -14.31 5.53 -40.39
CA ALA A 661 -13.00 5.89 -40.90
C ALA A 661 -11.94 5.43 -39.92
N LYS A 662 -11.03 4.56 -40.37
CA LYS A 662 -9.95 4.07 -39.53
C LYS A 662 -9.04 5.20 -39.07
N GLU A 663 -8.94 5.41 -37.76
CA GLU A 663 -8.04 6.39 -37.18
C GLU A 663 -6.65 5.82 -36.88
N ASP A 664 -5.69 6.75 -36.82
CA ASP A 664 -4.34 6.52 -36.35
C ASP A 664 -4.08 7.35 -35.08
N LYS A 665 -2.89 7.15 -34.49
CA LYS A 665 -2.49 7.88 -33.28
C LYS A 665 -2.62 9.41 -33.41
N PRO A 666 -2.12 10.08 -34.47
CA PRO A 666 -2.35 11.51 -34.67
C PRO A 666 -3.83 11.93 -34.63
N ALA A 667 -4.73 11.18 -35.28
CA ALA A 667 -6.16 11.46 -35.29
C ALA A 667 -6.77 11.36 -33.89
N ILE A 668 -6.46 10.30 -33.14
CA ILE A 668 -6.92 10.11 -31.76
C ILE A 668 -6.40 11.24 -30.85
N LEU A 669 -5.11 11.55 -30.92
CA LEU A 669 -4.53 12.60 -30.08
C LEU A 669 -5.10 13.98 -30.39
N ALA A 670 -5.39 14.30 -31.66
CA ALA A 670 -6.07 15.54 -32.03
C ALA A 670 -7.47 15.62 -31.40
N ARG A 671 -8.25 14.53 -31.42
CA ARG A 671 -9.55 14.46 -30.73
C ARG A 671 -9.40 14.60 -29.22
N SER A 672 -8.40 13.95 -28.61
CA SER A 672 -8.14 14.02 -27.17
C SER A 672 -7.77 15.43 -26.69
N LEU A 673 -6.99 16.18 -27.49
CA LEU A 673 -6.65 17.58 -27.21
C LEU A 673 -7.89 18.48 -27.15
N ALA A 674 -8.81 18.32 -28.11
CA ALA A 674 -10.08 19.04 -28.09
C ALA A 674 -10.95 18.63 -26.89
N ALA A 675 -11.04 17.32 -26.63
CA ALA A 675 -11.82 16.76 -25.53
C ALA A 675 -11.31 17.22 -24.16
N ALA A 676 -9.99 17.40 -23.99
CA ALA A 676 -9.41 17.89 -22.73
C ALA A 676 -9.94 19.26 -22.35
N ILE A 677 -10.05 20.17 -23.33
CA ILE A 677 -10.62 21.51 -23.11
C ILE A 677 -12.11 21.40 -22.76
N SER A 678 -12.87 20.60 -23.49
CA SER A 678 -14.30 20.38 -23.23
C SER A 678 -14.54 19.79 -21.83
N ALA A 679 -13.74 18.81 -21.42
CA ALA A 679 -13.82 18.19 -20.10
C ALA A 679 -13.44 19.18 -18.99
N GLY A 680 -12.44 20.05 -19.24
CA GLY A 680 -12.07 21.12 -18.33
C GLY A 680 -13.16 22.16 -18.17
N GLU A 681 -13.82 22.59 -19.25
CA GLU A 681 -14.94 23.54 -19.17
C GLU A 681 -16.12 22.97 -18.36
N ALA A 682 -16.42 21.68 -18.55
CA ALA A 682 -17.49 21.00 -17.84
C ALA A 682 -17.20 20.87 -16.33
N GLN A 683 -15.95 20.65 -15.94
CA GLN A 683 -15.57 20.38 -14.53
C GLN A 683 -15.10 21.62 -13.77
N LEU A 684 -14.51 22.60 -14.45
CA LEU A 684 -13.84 23.76 -13.85
C LEU A 684 -14.42 25.11 -14.29
N GLY A 685 -15.38 25.11 -15.23
CA GLY A 685 -16.02 26.30 -15.76
C GLY A 685 -15.36 26.84 -17.04
N SER A 686 -16.05 27.74 -17.73
CA SER A 686 -15.66 28.28 -19.04
C SER A 686 -14.44 29.21 -19.02
N ASP A 687 -14.12 29.82 -17.86
CA ASP A 687 -12.89 30.60 -17.72
C ASP A 687 -11.67 29.66 -17.53
N ARG A 688 -11.05 29.32 -18.66
CA ARG A 688 -9.90 28.40 -18.74
C ARG A 688 -8.66 28.88 -17.99
N ARG A 689 -8.56 30.18 -17.69
CA ARG A 689 -7.45 30.77 -16.90
C ARG A 689 -7.65 30.58 -15.40
N ALA A 690 -8.89 30.39 -14.95
CA ALA A 690 -9.24 30.17 -13.55
C ALA A 690 -9.19 28.68 -13.14
N TRP A 691 -8.83 27.79 -14.06
CA TRP A 691 -8.63 26.38 -13.80
C TRP A 691 -7.47 26.15 -12.82
N GLN A 692 -7.61 25.12 -11.99
CA GLN A 692 -6.64 24.78 -10.96
C GLN A 692 -6.60 23.27 -10.80
N TRP A 693 -5.41 22.68 -10.86
CA TRP A 693 -5.24 21.24 -10.68
C TRP A 693 -5.89 20.73 -9.40
N GLY A 694 -5.70 21.40 -8.26
CA GLY A 694 -6.26 20.95 -6.99
C GLY A 694 -7.78 21.13 -6.82
N LYS A 695 -8.49 21.69 -7.82
CA LYS A 695 -9.95 21.59 -7.89
C LYS A 695 -10.40 20.23 -8.45
N LEU A 696 -9.60 19.62 -9.32
CA LEU A 696 -9.79 18.24 -9.80
C LEU A 696 -9.16 17.25 -8.82
N HIS A 697 -7.92 17.51 -8.42
CA HIS A 697 -7.09 16.59 -7.65
C HIS A 697 -7.17 16.85 -6.16
N GLN A 698 -7.95 16.00 -5.51
CA GLN A 698 -8.27 16.16 -4.10
C GLN A 698 -8.07 14.86 -3.35
N TYR A 699 -7.45 14.98 -2.19
CA TYR A 699 -7.35 13.91 -1.22
C TYR A 699 -8.56 13.95 -0.28
N ARG A 700 -9.22 12.80 -0.13
CA ARG A 700 -10.40 12.64 0.72
C ARG A 700 -10.09 11.69 1.87
N TRP A 701 -10.08 12.23 3.10
CA TRP A 701 -9.81 11.47 4.31
C TRP A 701 -11.11 11.05 5.01
N PRO A 702 -11.28 9.79 5.42
CA PRO A 702 -10.67 8.56 4.89
C PRO A 702 -11.49 8.04 3.70
N VAL A 703 -10.81 7.47 2.71
CA VAL A 703 -11.45 6.65 1.69
C VAL A 703 -11.82 5.33 2.39
N SER A 704 -13.05 5.24 2.91
CA SER A 704 -13.73 4.02 3.43
C SER A 704 -12.98 3.19 4.49
N ALA A 705 -13.60 3.04 5.66
CA ALA A 705 -13.44 1.96 6.65
C ALA A 705 -12.42 0.85 6.33
N PRO A 706 -11.10 1.05 6.50
CA PRO A 706 -10.16 -0.04 6.33
C PRO A 706 -10.53 -1.14 7.32
N TYR A 707 -10.66 -2.38 6.82
CA TYR A 707 -11.07 -3.54 7.60
C TYR A 707 -12.49 -3.49 8.17
N GLY A 708 -13.41 -2.74 7.55
CA GLY A 708 -14.81 -2.63 8.00
C GLY A 708 -15.00 -1.80 9.27
N LEU A 709 -13.93 -1.18 9.78
CA LEU A 709 -13.96 -0.25 10.90
C LEU A 709 -13.98 1.18 10.34
N GLY A 710 -15.17 1.66 10.03
CA GLY A 710 -15.38 3.01 9.49
C GLY A 710 -14.99 4.11 10.45
N ASP A 711 -14.33 5.13 9.92
CA ASP A 711 -14.19 6.40 10.60
C ASP A 711 -15.43 7.26 10.32
N THR A 712 -16.09 7.71 11.38
CA THR A 712 -17.22 8.65 11.29
C THR A 712 -16.78 10.10 11.03
N VAL A 713 -15.46 10.36 11.04
CA VAL A 713 -14.87 11.68 10.84
C VAL A 713 -14.60 11.92 9.36
N LYS A 714 -15.62 12.38 8.63
CA LYS A 714 -15.43 12.88 7.26
C LYS A 714 -14.71 14.24 7.31
N ARG A 715 -13.54 14.33 6.68
CA ARG A 715 -12.88 15.62 6.43
C ARG A 715 -13.20 16.09 5.02
N GLY A 716 -13.26 17.40 4.83
CA GLY A 716 -13.40 18.00 3.51
C GLY A 716 -12.23 17.60 2.60
N PRO A 717 -12.45 17.58 1.27
CA PRO A 717 -11.38 17.32 0.33
C PRO A 717 -10.23 18.33 0.51
N LEU A 718 -9.00 17.84 0.51
CA LEU A 718 -7.79 18.66 0.55
C LEU A 718 -7.17 18.67 -0.84
N ALA A 719 -6.97 19.85 -1.40
CA ALA A 719 -6.30 19.99 -2.69
C ALA A 719 -4.89 19.40 -2.63
N SER A 720 -4.56 18.56 -3.61
CA SER A 720 -3.24 17.95 -3.77
C SER A 720 -2.62 18.44 -5.08
N GLY A 721 -1.30 18.62 -5.07
CA GLY A 721 -0.52 18.73 -6.31
C GLY A 721 0.35 17.49 -6.45
N GLY A 722 1.03 17.35 -7.58
CA GLY A 722 1.66 16.09 -7.99
C GLY A 722 0.68 15.14 -8.66
N ASP A 723 1.21 13.99 -9.06
CA ASP A 723 0.52 12.83 -9.63
C ASP A 723 1.32 11.54 -9.30
N HIS A 724 1.08 10.45 -10.02
CA HIS A 724 1.81 9.19 -9.89
C HIS A 724 3.26 9.23 -10.45
N THR A 725 3.63 10.22 -11.25
CA THR A 725 4.95 10.38 -11.88
C THR A 725 5.86 11.38 -11.15
N THR A 726 5.34 12.13 -10.17
CA THR A 726 6.11 13.05 -9.31
C THR A 726 6.69 12.41 -8.05
N LEU A 727 7.79 12.96 -7.52
CA LEU A 727 8.38 12.50 -6.26
C LEU A 727 7.45 12.69 -5.06
N ASN A 728 6.78 13.84 -4.96
CA ASN A 728 5.65 14.03 -4.05
C ASN A 728 4.43 13.29 -4.58
N ALA A 729 4.51 11.96 -4.58
CA ALA A 729 3.55 11.12 -5.27
C ALA A 729 2.14 11.27 -4.67
N SER A 730 1.19 11.60 -5.55
CA SER A 730 -0.24 11.66 -5.26
C SER A 730 -1.01 10.94 -6.37
N PRO A 731 -0.91 9.59 -6.41
CA PRO A 731 -1.42 8.82 -7.53
C PRO A 731 -2.95 8.89 -7.65
N TYR A 732 -3.40 8.96 -8.90
CA TYR A 732 -4.77 8.71 -9.36
C TYR A 732 -4.69 7.79 -10.58
N ALA A 733 -5.84 7.29 -11.05
CA ALA A 733 -5.89 6.35 -12.16
C ALA A 733 -6.41 7.02 -13.44
N TRP A 734 -5.64 6.97 -14.52
CA TRP A 734 -6.08 7.44 -15.82
C TRP A 734 -7.28 6.62 -16.30
N GLY A 735 -8.29 7.29 -16.85
CA GLY A 735 -9.52 6.65 -17.29
C GLY A 735 -10.60 6.54 -16.19
N GLN A 736 -10.39 7.14 -15.01
CA GLN A 736 -11.41 7.20 -13.95
C GLN A 736 -11.63 8.62 -13.42
N ASP A 737 -11.16 8.92 -12.21
CA ASP A 737 -11.30 10.19 -11.52
C ASP A 737 -9.93 10.73 -11.12
N PHE A 738 -9.89 12.01 -10.75
CA PHE A 738 -8.66 12.67 -10.29
C PHE A 738 -8.48 12.58 -8.77
N ASN A 739 -9.19 11.72 -8.03
CA ASN A 739 -9.04 11.69 -6.57
C ASN A 739 -7.65 11.13 -6.21
N ALA A 740 -6.90 11.86 -5.38
CA ALA A 740 -5.68 11.34 -4.78
C ALA A 740 -6.06 10.21 -3.81
N ARG A 741 -5.63 8.98 -4.09
CA ARG A 741 -6.11 7.79 -3.34
C ARG A 741 -5.23 7.43 -2.17
N LEU A 742 -3.93 7.68 -2.27
CA LEU A 742 -2.96 7.30 -1.26
C LEU A 742 -1.83 8.31 -1.26
N LEU A 743 -1.77 9.15 -0.24
CA LEU A 743 -0.61 9.99 0.00
C LEU A 743 0.41 9.20 0.82
N PRO A 744 1.70 9.55 0.78
CA PRO A 744 2.68 9.01 1.69
C PRO A 744 2.21 9.02 3.15
N SER A 745 2.17 7.83 3.75
CA SER A 745 1.76 7.60 5.14
C SER A 745 2.78 8.20 6.12
N MET A 746 4.06 8.23 5.73
CA MET A 746 5.14 8.84 6.48
C MET A 746 6.21 9.44 5.56
N ARG A 747 6.99 10.35 6.12
CA ARG A 747 8.25 10.86 5.56
C ARG A 747 9.31 10.87 6.64
N MET A 748 10.53 10.51 6.27
CA MET A 748 11.68 10.41 7.16
C MET A 748 12.91 11.03 6.52
N VAL A 749 13.69 11.79 7.29
CA VAL A 749 15.00 12.31 6.91
C VAL A 749 15.98 12.05 8.04
N VAL A 750 17.16 11.53 7.71
CA VAL A 750 18.29 11.39 8.61
C VAL A 750 19.47 12.17 8.04
N ASP A 751 19.94 13.18 8.77
CA ASP A 751 21.12 13.96 8.43
C ASP A 751 22.21 13.73 9.48
N PHE A 752 23.22 12.93 9.13
CA PHE A 752 24.29 12.55 10.04
C PHE A 752 25.23 13.72 10.40
N GLY A 753 25.08 14.88 9.75
CA GLY A 753 25.77 16.11 10.11
C GLY A 753 25.13 16.87 11.28
N LEU A 754 23.92 16.49 11.69
CA LEU A 754 23.20 17.13 12.80
C LEU A 754 23.43 16.42 14.13
N ALA A 755 23.35 17.17 15.23
CA ALA A 755 23.41 16.60 16.58
C ALA A 755 22.22 15.67 16.88
N GLU A 756 21.07 15.96 16.27
CA GLU A 756 19.87 15.11 16.29
C GLU A 756 19.47 14.74 14.85
N PRO A 757 20.01 13.63 14.32
CA PRO A 757 19.92 13.32 12.88
C PRO A 757 18.51 13.09 12.35
N LEU A 758 17.64 12.44 13.14
CA LEU A 758 16.36 11.93 12.65
C LEU A 758 15.24 12.96 12.78
N GLN A 759 14.55 13.18 11.65
CA GLN A 759 13.33 13.96 11.55
C GLN A 759 12.27 13.19 10.75
N GLY A 760 10.99 13.36 11.08
CA GLY A 760 9.91 12.65 10.40
C GLY A 760 8.52 13.26 10.61
N VAL A 761 7.56 12.81 9.82
CA VAL A 761 6.13 13.15 9.94
C VAL A 761 5.28 11.97 9.47
N SER A 762 4.11 11.76 10.08
CA SER A 762 3.10 10.78 9.65
C SER A 762 1.83 11.52 9.25
N SER A 763 1.26 11.22 8.08
CA SER A 763 -0.03 11.76 7.66
C SER A 763 -1.19 11.11 8.42
N SER A 764 -1.00 9.90 8.95
CA SER A 764 -2.06 9.10 9.56
C SER A 764 -2.44 9.45 10.99
N GLY A 765 -1.74 10.39 11.62
CA GLY A 765 -1.83 10.61 13.07
C GLY A 765 -1.20 9.47 13.88
N GLN A 766 -1.05 9.65 15.20
CA GLN A 766 -0.51 8.58 16.05
C GLN A 766 -1.56 7.51 16.38
N SER A 767 -2.83 7.90 16.52
CA SER A 767 -3.88 7.04 17.09
C SER A 767 -4.94 6.73 16.05
N GLY A 768 -5.39 5.47 15.98
CA GLY A 768 -6.57 5.05 15.23
C GLY A 768 -7.87 5.16 16.04
N ASN A 769 -7.81 5.65 17.29
CA ASN A 769 -9.00 5.91 18.11
C ASN A 769 -9.55 7.32 17.83
N PRO A 770 -10.79 7.48 17.32
CA PRO A 770 -11.41 8.79 17.06
C PRO A 770 -11.57 9.70 18.29
N ALA A 771 -11.53 9.15 19.50
CA ALA A 771 -11.57 9.92 20.74
C ALA A 771 -10.22 10.57 21.11
N SER A 772 -9.13 10.19 20.42
CA SER A 772 -7.79 10.74 20.65
C SER A 772 -7.60 12.07 19.92
N ALA A 773 -6.92 13.03 20.58
CA ALA A 773 -6.49 14.26 19.93
C ALA A 773 -5.50 14.00 18.78
N HIS A 774 -4.80 12.86 18.82
CA HIS A 774 -3.81 12.45 17.82
C HIS A 774 -4.40 11.53 16.74
N PHE A 775 -5.72 11.54 16.57
CA PHE A 775 -6.40 10.77 15.54
C PHE A 775 -6.11 11.29 14.14
N ALA A 776 -6.04 12.62 13.99
CA ALA A 776 -5.95 13.22 12.67
C ALA A 776 -5.21 14.57 12.66
N ASP A 777 -4.41 14.85 13.68
CA ASP A 777 -3.52 16.02 13.75
C ASP A 777 -2.30 15.90 12.81
N GLY A 778 -1.95 14.68 12.37
CA GLY A 778 -0.84 14.43 11.45
C GLY A 778 -1.01 15.02 10.04
N LEU A 779 -2.24 15.11 9.53
CA LEU A 779 -2.50 15.58 8.16
C LEU A 779 -2.06 17.03 7.91
N ASP A 780 -2.33 17.95 8.85
CA ASP A 780 -1.94 19.36 8.68
C ASP A 780 -0.42 19.51 8.62
N ALA A 781 0.28 18.81 9.52
CA ALA A 781 1.73 18.79 9.53
C ALA A 781 2.29 18.22 8.23
N TRP A 782 1.69 17.14 7.72
CA TRP A 782 2.12 16.49 6.47
C TRP A 782 1.98 17.40 5.25
N PHE A 783 0.79 17.98 5.02
CA PHE A 783 0.53 18.88 3.88
C PHE A 783 1.37 20.15 3.92
N LYS A 784 1.74 20.62 5.12
CA LYS A 784 2.60 21.80 5.30
C LYS A 784 4.09 21.46 5.38
N GLY A 785 4.47 20.18 5.20
CA GLY A 785 5.87 19.74 5.27
C GLY A 785 6.53 20.01 6.63
N ARG A 786 5.79 19.92 7.73
CA ARG A 786 6.30 20.16 9.10
C ARG A 786 6.79 18.86 9.74
N TYR A 787 8.10 18.65 9.69
CA TYR A 787 8.77 17.51 10.31
C TYR A 787 9.01 17.76 11.79
N VAL A 788 8.96 16.70 12.60
CA VAL A 788 9.40 16.73 14.00
C VAL A 788 10.71 15.98 14.16
N SER A 789 11.52 16.41 15.12
CA SER A 789 12.77 15.73 15.47
C SER A 789 12.52 14.55 16.42
N PHE A 790 13.31 13.50 16.25
CA PHE A 790 13.32 12.29 17.07
C PHE A 790 14.67 12.27 17.79
N PRO A 791 14.80 13.00 18.92
CA PRO A 791 16.09 13.21 19.53
C PRO A 791 16.66 11.89 20.05
N MET A 792 17.94 11.65 19.83
CA MET A 792 18.67 10.51 20.35
C MET A 792 19.41 10.83 21.64
N GLN A 793 19.67 12.11 21.94
CA GLN A 793 20.38 12.51 23.15
C GLN A 793 19.39 12.78 24.31
N PRO A 794 19.59 12.18 25.50
CA PRO A 794 18.66 12.31 26.63
C PRO A 794 18.31 13.74 27.04
N GLN A 795 19.30 14.64 26.99
CA GLN A 795 19.13 16.05 27.34
C GLN A 795 18.08 16.76 26.47
N ASN A 796 17.80 16.24 25.27
CA ASN A 796 16.83 16.82 24.35
C ASN A 796 15.42 16.20 24.47
N PHE A 797 15.25 15.14 25.27
CA PHE A 797 13.96 14.45 25.40
C PHE A 797 12.90 15.31 26.04
N GLU A 798 13.24 16.06 27.09
CA GLU A 798 12.27 16.95 27.74
C GLU A 798 11.80 18.07 26.80
N ARG A 799 12.70 18.59 25.95
CA ARG A 799 12.33 19.59 24.94
C ARG A 799 11.39 19.02 23.87
N ALA A 800 11.61 17.78 23.43
CA ALA A 800 10.81 17.17 22.36
C ALA A 800 9.49 16.54 22.86
N TYR A 801 9.51 15.90 24.02
CA TYR A 801 8.40 15.11 24.58
C TYR A 801 7.72 15.75 25.80
N GLY A 802 8.29 16.83 26.33
CA GLY A 802 7.83 17.46 27.56
C GLY A 802 8.17 16.65 28.83
N THR A 803 7.63 17.14 29.95
CA THR A 803 7.83 16.56 31.29
C THR A 803 6.73 15.56 31.69
N LYS A 804 5.58 15.60 31.00
CA LYS A 804 4.45 14.71 31.23
C LYS A 804 4.82 13.28 30.85
N ARG A 805 4.63 12.34 31.79
CA ARG A 805 4.92 10.92 31.59
C ARG A 805 3.88 10.02 32.23
N LEU A 806 3.55 8.95 31.53
CA LEU A 806 2.90 7.77 32.09
C LEU A 806 3.99 6.81 32.59
N THR A 807 3.93 6.45 33.86
CA THR A 807 4.85 5.48 34.46
C THR A 807 4.14 4.14 34.56
N LEU A 808 4.60 3.15 33.79
CA LEU A 808 4.12 1.77 33.90
C LEU A 808 4.96 1.07 34.98
N VAL A 809 4.30 0.48 35.97
CA VAL A 809 4.99 -0.17 37.12
C VAL A 809 4.59 -1.66 37.20
N PRO A 810 5.41 -2.52 37.80
CA PRO A 810 5.04 -3.92 38.04
C PRO A 810 3.71 -4.03 38.82
N GLY A 811 2.73 -4.68 38.21
CA GLY A 811 1.46 -5.04 38.85
C GLY A 811 1.57 -6.37 39.59
N LYS A 812 0.85 -6.49 40.72
CA LYS A 812 0.75 -7.73 41.50
C LYS A 812 -0.08 -8.79 40.78
#